data_AF-A0A7S1A0Q7-F1
#
_entry.id   AF-A0A7S1A0Q7-F1
#
_cell.length_a   1.000
_cell.length_b   1.000
_cell.length_c   1.000
_cell.angle_alpha   90.00
_cell.angle_beta   90.00
_cell.angle_gamma   90.00
#
_symmetry.space_group_name_H-M   'P 1'
#
loop_
_entity.id
_entity.type
_entity.pdbx_description
1 polymer ?
#
loop_
_entity_poly.entity_id
_entity_poly.type
_entity_poly.pdbx_seq_one_letter_code
_entity_poly.pdbx_strand_id
1 'polypeptide(L)'
;LMCFCYFYIGEMLASEKRLDVPLSVELASILFVANGVGSAVLTSMTIVRLDLYVQKWNMLFIKVAMAAGPVMVACAAFLWRAWESNSKLLSSANQLVILTLVLVACVLHMMWLLIFLYEGRPTRNIMMLPTNFRSVKYLDVFNSFENAQIRERRRAEATTASRRVASQGTAAQHHTEIVDSFVVDAGLECHKLQSKIARMIRLGQDSHFSEQELTDLTELRVQLSGGAMMVDKNAEDETNDTDNTESIHSLWASYTSQGILYRPWYQCEFFTDLGERIPYFVHMATEEVQWEPPPPEQILQLSNVQKRVDKMQKRIQERTSPSFGADSDVEDGEDPHAEEGWLRVFQTLPKRPGSRFDQASMPWRYFRHVSLTLVGLWFVVFIFCFVFLMSQVVHPALQENSVALATRVPIEWPHSTFRPSGLACAGSSLGLADRFEVHGTDMSDALQHWENGPKLSPLLRAHEVKASWKSFALLPCAHDEFPDCKPTLLLLQRSGHVVVEHDLESATGPRFWPLGPALNGTLSAITLAGDQEASLCRFRRNPNTSWALLGATVSNLVVVLCPIGDRLEMIRTTLETPQGSNVEVVGLHSDASRRTWLLTRGQDGSAKLQAWTEGGVSPLATWRLPVGRYWAPGLCGLPMGHGLLVATMPAPLGSRHTSEAEIWRILPEALGLPSHRNEGAHQWASLRLDL
;
A
#
# COMPACT_ATOMS: atom_id res chain seq x y z
N LEU A 1 4.12 -16.28 9.41
CA LEU A 1 4.37 -17.30 8.36
C LEU A 1 3.55 -17.02 7.09
N MET A 2 2.22 -17.08 7.12
CA MET A 2 1.38 -16.82 5.92
C MET A 2 1.70 -15.49 5.21
N CYS A 3 1.81 -14.38 5.96
CA CYS A 3 2.23 -13.10 5.37
C CYS A 3 3.63 -13.17 4.73
N PHE A 4 4.56 -13.92 5.32
CA PHE A 4 5.91 -14.11 4.78
C PHE A 4 5.90 -14.91 3.47
N CYS A 5 5.06 -15.94 3.38
CA CYS A 5 4.83 -16.68 2.13
C CYS A 5 4.23 -15.77 1.04
N TYR A 6 3.28 -14.90 1.39
CA TYR A 6 2.73 -13.91 0.44
C TYR A 6 3.76 -12.89 -0.03
N PHE A 7 4.60 -12.37 0.88
CA PHE A 7 5.69 -11.45 0.51
C PHE A 7 6.73 -12.13 -0.38
N TYR A 8 7.10 -13.37 -0.10
CA TYR A 8 8.04 -14.14 -0.92
C TYR A 8 7.46 -14.49 -2.30
N ILE A 9 6.17 -14.82 -2.39
CA ILE A 9 5.47 -15.00 -3.68
C ILE A 9 5.47 -13.69 -4.46
N GLY A 10 5.19 -12.56 -3.80
CA GLY A 10 5.23 -11.23 -4.42
C GLY A 10 6.64 -10.86 -4.91
N GLU A 11 7.68 -11.18 -4.14
CA GLU A 11 9.08 -10.96 -4.50
C GLU A 11 9.52 -11.82 -5.69
N MET A 12 9.18 -13.12 -5.69
CA MET A 12 9.44 -14.02 -6.81
C MET A 12 8.76 -13.53 -8.08
N LEU A 13 7.50 -13.10 -8.00
CA LEU A 13 6.75 -12.54 -9.14
C LEU A 13 7.30 -11.18 -9.60
N ALA A 14 7.90 -10.39 -8.70
CA ALA A 14 8.47 -9.08 -9.02
C ALA A 14 9.92 -9.15 -9.54
N SER A 15 10.69 -10.17 -9.16
CA SER A 15 12.14 -10.22 -9.45
C SER A 15 12.50 -10.77 -10.83
N GLU A 16 11.57 -11.38 -11.57
CA GLU A 16 11.90 -12.24 -12.71
C GLU A 16 11.70 -11.55 -14.07
N LYS A 17 12.45 -10.47 -14.31
CA LYS A 17 12.71 -9.93 -15.67
C LYS A 17 13.72 -10.78 -16.48
N ARG A 18 13.88 -12.07 -16.18
CA ARG A 18 14.88 -12.94 -16.84
C ARG A 18 14.20 -13.94 -17.77
N LEU A 19 14.36 -13.72 -19.07
CA LEU A 19 13.77 -14.49 -20.15
C LEU A 19 14.29 -15.94 -20.31
N ASP A 20 15.21 -16.42 -19.48
CA ASP A 20 15.86 -17.73 -19.66
C ASP A 20 15.92 -18.58 -18.38
N VAL A 21 14.82 -18.69 -17.65
CA VAL A 21 14.76 -19.60 -16.50
C VAL A 21 14.31 -20.99 -16.97
N PRO A 22 15.08 -22.07 -16.70
CA PRO A 22 14.70 -23.41 -17.13
C PRO A 22 13.43 -23.89 -16.43
N LEU A 23 12.57 -24.60 -17.18
CA LEU A 23 11.28 -25.17 -16.74
C LEU A 23 11.36 -25.93 -15.40
N SER A 24 12.51 -26.51 -15.07
CA SER A 24 12.74 -27.22 -13.80
C SER A 24 12.75 -26.30 -12.58
N VAL A 25 13.34 -25.09 -12.70
CA VAL A 25 13.35 -24.07 -11.64
C VAL A 25 11.94 -23.48 -11.48
N GLU A 26 11.21 -23.37 -12.57
CA GLU A 26 9.82 -22.94 -12.59
C GLU A 26 8.88 -23.95 -11.88
N LEU A 27 8.99 -25.24 -12.21
CA LEU A 27 8.26 -26.30 -11.51
C LEU A 27 8.64 -26.38 -10.03
N ALA A 28 9.92 -26.20 -9.69
CA ALA A 28 10.38 -26.16 -8.30
C ALA A 28 9.76 -24.97 -7.54
N SER A 29 9.65 -23.80 -8.17
CA SER A 29 9.04 -22.61 -7.58
C SER A 29 7.54 -22.80 -7.34
N ILE A 30 6.82 -23.37 -8.30
CA ILE A 30 5.39 -23.69 -8.17
C ILE A 30 5.17 -24.72 -7.05
N LEU A 31 5.97 -25.79 -7.03
CA LEU A 31 5.89 -26.82 -5.98
C LEU A 31 6.27 -26.25 -4.60
N PHE A 32 7.23 -25.34 -4.52
CA PHE A 32 7.60 -24.67 -3.27
C PHE A 32 6.49 -23.77 -2.76
N VAL A 33 5.83 -23.00 -3.63
CA VAL A 33 4.66 -22.17 -3.27
C VAL A 33 3.48 -23.04 -2.84
N ALA A 34 3.17 -24.11 -3.59
CA ALA A 34 2.10 -25.04 -3.26
C ALA A 34 2.38 -25.77 -1.94
N ASN A 35 3.62 -26.19 -1.69
CA ASN A 35 4.02 -26.83 -0.44
C ASN A 35 4.06 -25.84 0.73
N GLY A 36 4.50 -24.60 0.52
CA GLY A 36 4.55 -23.55 1.54
C GLY A 36 3.15 -23.11 1.97
N VAL A 37 2.28 -22.81 1.00
CA VAL A 37 0.88 -22.48 1.26
C VAL A 37 0.14 -23.69 1.83
N GLY A 38 0.30 -24.87 1.24
CA GLY A 38 -0.32 -26.12 1.69
C GLY A 38 0.08 -26.48 3.12
N SER A 39 1.38 -26.45 3.44
CA SER A 39 1.87 -26.73 4.80
C SER A 39 1.43 -25.67 5.80
N ALA A 40 1.41 -24.38 5.44
CA ALA A 40 0.90 -23.31 6.30
C ALA A 40 -0.61 -23.47 6.57
N VAL A 41 -1.41 -23.84 5.56
CA VAL A 41 -2.84 -24.12 5.74
C VAL A 41 -3.04 -25.38 6.58
N LEU A 42 -2.32 -26.47 6.31
CA LEU A 42 -2.44 -27.72 7.06
C LEU A 42 -2.00 -27.58 8.52
N THR A 43 -0.90 -26.87 8.78
CA THR A 43 -0.45 -26.57 10.15
C THR A 43 -1.44 -25.65 10.86
N SER A 44 -1.94 -24.61 10.20
CA SER A 44 -3.01 -23.75 10.76
C SER A 44 -4.28 -24.56 11.03
N MET A 45 -4.67 -25.47 10.15
CA MET A 45 -5.83 -26.36 10.35
C MET A 45 -5.61 -27.31 11.52
N THR A 46 -4.40 -27.80 11.68
CA THR A 46 -4.04 -28.72 12.77
C THR A 46 -4.06 -27.98 14.10
N ILE A 47 -3.44 -26.79 14.17
CA ILE A 47 -3.47 -25.92 15.36
C ILE A 47 -4.92 -25.55 15.69
N VAL A 48 -5.69 -25.06 14.72
CA VAL A 48 -7.12 -24.76 14.92
C VAL A 48 -7.91 -25.97 15.38
N ARG A 49 -7.62 -27.18 14.87
CA ARG A 49 -8.30 -28.41 15.33
C ARG A 49 -7.89 -28.85 16.72
N LEU A 50 -6.63 -28.65 17.08
CA LEU A 50 -6.11 -28.96 18.41
C LEU A 50 -6.64 -27.97 19.44
N ASP A 51 -6.75 -26.70 19.06
CA ASP A 51 -7.07 -25.62 19.98
C ASP A 51 -8.55 -25.25 20.02
N LEU A 52 -9.33 -25.36 18.93
CA LEU A 52 -10.75 -24.98 18.93
C LEU A 52 -11.69 -26.18 19.11
N TYR A 53 -12.55 -26.07 20.11
CA TYR A 53 -13.70 -26.92 20.41
C TYR A 53 -14.95 -26.34 19.74
N VAL A 54 -15.10 -26.64 18.45
CA VAL A 54 -16.19 -26.15 17.60
C VAL A 54 -17.00 -27.33 17.05
N GLN A 55 -18.30 -27.16 16.84
CA GLN A 55 -19.17 -28.20 16.27
C GLN A 55 -18.62 -28.67 14.90
N LYS A 56 -18.76 -29.96 14.57
CA LYS A 56 -18.16 -30.56 13.35
C LYS A 56 -18.45 -29.77 12.07
N TRP A 57 -19.67 -29.23 11.93
CA TRP A 57 -20.08 -28.42 10.78
C TRP A 57 -19.41 -27.05 10.72
N ASN A 58 -19.39 -26.32 11.84
CA ASN A 58 -18.69 -25.03 11.92
C ASN A 58 -17.18 -25.22 11.67
N MET A 59 -16.59 -26.32 12.16
CA MET A 59 -15.19 -26.63 11.90
C MET A 59 -14.93 -26.96 10.41
N LEU A 60 -15.85 -27.61 9.71
CA LEU A 60 -15.76 -27.80 8.26
C LEU A 60 -15.80 -26.45 7.54
N PHE A 61 -16.72 -25.57 7.92
CA PHE A 61 -16.86 -24.24 7.35
C PHE A 61 -15.60 -23.39 7.53
N ILE A 62 -15.03 -23.36 8.75
CA ILE A 62 -13.76 -22.67 9.06
C ILE A 62 -12.63 -23.21 8.19
N LYS A 63 -12.53 -24.54 8.02
CA LYS A 63 -11.50 -25.16 7.18
C LYS A 63 -11.62 -24.73 5.72
N VAL A 64 -12.83 -24.77 5.18
CA VAL A 64 -13.08 -24.35 3.79
C VAL A 64 -12.76 -22.87 3.60
N ALA A 65 -13.25 -22.00 4.49
CA ALA A 65 -13.00 -20.56 4.42
C ALA A 65 -11.51 -20.21 4.53
N MET A 66 -10.77 -20.89 5.41
CA MET A 66 -9.33 -20.68 5.60
C MET A 66 -8.49 -21.16 4.40
N ALA A 67 -8.93 -22.23 3.71
CA ALA A 67 -8.24 -22.74 2.52
C ALA A 67 -8.60 -21.95 1.25
N ALA A 68 -9.81 -21.40 1.15
CA ALA A 68 -10.29 -20.74 -0.06
C ALA A 68 -9.45 -19.51 -0.45
N GLY A 69 -9.10 -18.64 0.51
CA GLY A 69 -8.28 -17.45 0.23
C GLY A 69 -6.93 -17.79 -0.42
N PRO A 70 -6.09 -18.64 0.20
CA PRO A 70 -4.81 -19.04 -0.37
C PRO A 70 -4.91 -19.77 -1.71
N VAL A 71 -5.92 -20.63 -1.90
CA VAL A 71 -6.15 -21.29 -3.19
C VAL A 71 -6.44 -20.28 -4.28
N MET A 72 -7.27 -19.26 -4.00
CA MET A 72 -7.59 -18.21 -4.96
C MET A 72 -6.35 -17.37 -5.34
N VAL A 73 -5.46 -17.08 -4.38
CA VAL A 73 -4.19 -16.41 -4.70
C VAL A 73 -3.27 -17.29 -5.54
N ALA A 74 -3.17 -18.59 -5.23
CA ALA A 74 -2.38 -19.52 -6.02
C ALA A 74 -2.91 -19.64 -7.46
N CYS A 75 -4.24 -19.69 -7.64
CA CYS A 75 -4.86 -19.65 -8.97
C CYS A 75 -4.58 -18.34 -9.70
N ALA A 76 -4.69 -17.19 -9.01
CA ALA A 76 -4.38 -15.89 -9.60
C ALA A 76 -2.91 -15.79 -10.05
N ALA A 77 -1.97 -16.27 -9.24
CA ALA A 77 -0.55 -16.31 -9.56
C ALA A 77 -0.25 -17.25 -10.74
N PHE A 78 -0.89 -18.43 -10.79
CA PHE A 78 -0.76 -19.36 -11.90
C PHE A 78 -1.28 -18.74 -13.21
N LEU A 79 -2.46 -18.11 -13.18
CA LEU A 79 -3.03 -17.45 -14.35
C LEU A 79 -2.19 -16.25 -14.81
N TRP A 80 -1.62 -15.48 -13.88
CA TRP A 80 -0.69 -14.40 -14.20
C TRP A 80 0.52 -14.91 -14.97
N ARG A 81 1.13 -16.00 -14.49
CA ARG A 81 2.30 -16.60 -15.14
C ARG A 81 1.97 -17.24 -16.49
N ALA A 82 0.82 -17.92 -16.60
CA ALA A 82 0.33 -18.48 -17.85
C ALA A 82 -0.02 -17.41 -18.90
N TRP A 83 -0.42 -16.22 -18.44
CA TRP A 83 -0.66 -15.06 -19.31
C TRP A 83 0.65 -14.47 -19.82
N GLU A 84 1.64 -14.29 -18.95
CA GLU A 84 2.96 -13.75 -19.31
C GLU A 84 3.68 -14.59 -20.37
N SER A 85 3.58 -15.92 -20.29
CA SER A 85 4.22 -16.83 -21.25
C SER A 85 3.55 -16.85 -22.65
N ASN A 86 2.28 -16.44 -22.77
CA ASN A 86 1.49 -16.50 -24.01
C ASN A 86 1.22 -15.12 -24.64
N SER A 87 2.17 -14.18 -24.47
CA SER A 87 2.09 -12.75 -24.80
C SER A 87 1.58 -12.36 -26.20
N LYS A 88 1.44 -13.30 -27.15
CA LYS A 88 0.98 -13.03 -28.52
C LYS A 88 -0.52 -13.16 -28.75
N LEU A 89 -1.31 -13.78 -27.85
CA LEU A 89 -2.71 -14.11 -28.18
C LEU A 89 -3.77 -13.85 -27.11
N LEU A 90 -3.40 -13.58 -25.84
CA LEU A 90 -4.39 -13.47 -24.77
C LEU A 90 -4.70 -12.03 -24.38
N SER A 91 -5.97 -11.64 -24.61
CA SER A 91 -6.53 -10.30 -24.45
C SER A 91 -6.56 -9.79 -23.00
N SER A 92 -6.82 -8.48 -22.86
CA SER A 92 -7.09 -7.74 -21.61
C SER A 92 -8.11 -8.41 -20.67
N ALA A 93 -8.94 -9.33 -21.17
CA ALA A 93 -9.90 -10.09 -20.37
C ALA A 93 -9.22 -10.96 -19.28
N ASN A 94 -8.04 -11.51 -19.55
CA ASN A 94 -7.36 -12.38 -18.59
C ASN A 94 -6.80 -11.59 -17.38
N GLN A 95 -6.33 -10.36 -17.63
CA GLN A 95 -5.85 -9.47 -16.58
C GLN A 95 -6.99 -9.10 -15.61
N LEU A 96 -8.19 -8.84 -16.14
CA LEU A 96 -9.39 -8.59 -15.33
C LEU A 96 -9.76 -9.81 -14.46
N VAL A 97 -9.71 -11.02 -15.01
CA VAL A 97 -9.97 -12.26 -14.27
C VAL A 97 -8.97 -12.42 -13.13
N ILE A 98 -7.67 -12.25 -13.40
CA ILE A 98 -6.62 -12.37 -12.37
C ILE A 98 -6.84 -11.36 -11.23
N LEU A 99 -7.07 -10.08 -11.56
CA LEU A 99 -7.33 -9.04 -10.56
C LEU A 99 -8.61 -9.33 -9.75
N THR A 100 -9.64 -9.86 -10.38
CA THR A 100 -10.88 -10.27 -9.70
C THR A 100 -10.62 -11.39 -8.69
N LEU A 101 -9.81 -12.40 -9.05
CA LEU A 101 -9.43 -13.48 -8.15
C LEU A 101 -8.65 -12.97 -6.93
N VAL A 102 -7.75 -11.98 -7.12
CA VAL A 102 -7.01 -11.34 -6.02
C VAL A 102 -7.96 -10.59 -5.08
N LEU A 103 -8.94 -9.85 -5.62
CA LEU A 103 -9.94 -9.15 -4.80
C LEU A 103 -10.80 -10.14 -4.00
N VAL A 104 -11.25 -11.23 -4.63
CA VAL A 104 -12.00 -12.29 -3.95
C VAL A 104 -11.17 -12.93 -2.84
N ALA A 105 -9.87 -13.18 -3.08
CA ALA A 105 -8.97 -13.71 -2.06
C ALA A 105 -8.84 -12.78 -0.84
N CYS A 106 -8.74 -11.47 -1.06
CA CYS A 106 -8.71 -10.49 0.03
C CYS A 106 -10.00 -10.54 0.87
N VAL A 107 -11.17 -10.63 0.22
CA VAL A 107 -12.46 -10.76 0.91
C VAL A 107 -12.55 -12.05 1.71
N LEU A 108 -12.11 -13.18 1.14
CA LEU A 108 -12.07 -14.46 1.84
C LEU A 108 -11.12 -14.41 3.06
N HIS A 109 -10.00 -13.70 2.95
CA HIS A 109 -9.09 -13.48 4.08
C HIS A 109 -9.71 -12.66 5.21
N MET A 110 -10.42 -11.57 4.89
CA MET A 110 -11.17 -10.82 5.89
C MET A 110 -12.28 -11.67 6.51
N MET A 111 -13.04 -12.41 5.69
CA MET A 111 -14.17 -13.21 6.13
C MET A 111 -13.75 -14.31 7.12
N TRP A 112 -12.70 -15.07 6.84
CA TRP A 112 -12.27 -16.12 7.79
C TRP A 112 -11.75 -15.53 9.10
N LEU A 113 -11.05 -14.38 9.08
CA LEU A 113 -10.60 -13.69 10.30
C LEU A 113 -11.79 -13.22 11.14
N LEU A 114 -12.85 -12.74 10.51
CA LEU A 114 -14.09 -12.36 11.20
C LEU A 114 -14.82 -13.58 11.78
N ILE A 115 -14.86 -14.71 11.05
CA ILE A 115 -15.40 -15.97 11.56
C ILE A 115 -14.58 -16.45 12.76
N PHE A 116 -13.25 -16.38 12.67
CA PHE A 116 -12.34 -16.75 13.75
C PHE A 116 -12.52 -15.85 14.98
N LEU A 117 -12.72 -14.55 14.77
CA LEU A 117 -13.05 -13.62 15.84
C LEU A 117 -14.42 -13.92 16.47
N TYR A 118 -15.42 -14.27 15.65
CA TYR A 118 -16.75 -14.63 16.11
C TYR A 118 -16.74 -15.89 16.98
N GLU A 119 -16.09 -16.96 16.50
CA GLU A 119 -15.96 -18.24 17.21
C GLU A 119 -15.05 -18.13 18.45
N GLY A 120 -14.10 -17.19 18.45
CA GLY A 120 -13.25 -16.90 19.60
C GLY A 120 -13.92 -16.06 20.69
N ARG A 121 -15.15 -15.57 20.48
CA ARG A 121 -15.83 -14.68 21.44
C ARG A 121 -16.05 -15.39 22.79
N PRO A 122 -15.71 -14.75 23.93
CA PRO A 122 -16.03 -15.31 25.22
C PRO A 122 -17.54 -15.42 25.39
N THR A 123 -17.99 -16.58 25.85
CA THR A 123 -19.35 -16.75 26.36
C THR A 123 -19.50 -15.87 27.61
N ARG A 124 -20.73 -15.44 27.95
CA ARG A 124 -21.02 -14.50 29.06
C ARG A 124 -20.68 -15.03 30.47
N ASN A 125 -19.83 -16.05 30.58
CA ASN A 125 -19.38 -16.63 31.83
C ASN A 125 -18.37 -15.71 32.53
N ILE A 126 -18.32 -15.84 33.85
CA ILE A 126 -17.62 -14.96 34.82
C ILE A 126 -16.16 -14.66 34.44
N MET A 127 -15.46 -15.56 33.75
CA MET A 127 -14.04 -15.40 33.44
C MET A 127 -13.73 -14.70 32.10
N MET A 128 -14.71 -14.35 31.26
CA MET A 128 -14.50 -13.74 29.92
C MET A 128 -13.39 -14.41 29.07
N LEU A 129 -13.10 -15.68 29.31
CA LEU A 129 -12.13 -16.46 28.56
C LEU A 129 -12.82 -17.07 27.33
N PRO A 130 -12.08 -17.27 26.23
CA PRO A 130 -12.65 -17.84 25.03
C PRO A 130 -12.83 -19.35 25.25
N THR A 131 -13.99 -19.75 25.79
CA THR A 131 -14.31 -21.11 26.23
C THR A 131 -14.29 -22.16 25.11
N ASN A 132 -14.30 -21.70 23.86
CA ASN A 132 -14.14 -22.57 22.71
C ASN A 132 -12.70 -23.04 22.52
N PHE A 133 -11.71 -22.54 23.28
CA PHE A 133 -10.35 -23.04 23.21
C PHE A 133 -10.13 -24.21 24.18
N ARG A 134 -9.63 -25.34 23.69
CA ARG A 134 -9.30 -26.53 24.50
C ARG A 134 -8.22 -26.26 25.52
N SER A 135 -7.21 -25.45 25.18
CA SER A 135 -6.18 -25.02 26.13
C SER A 135 -6.78 -24.31 27.34
N VAL A 136 -7.80 -23.47 27.13
CA VAL A 136 -8.56 -22.81 28.20
C VAL A 136 -9.34 -23.83 29.04
N LYS A 137 -9.91 -24.87 28.42
CA LYS A 137 -10.57 -25.97 29.15
C LYS A 137 -9.59 -26.86 29.92
N TYR A 138 -8.41 -27.13 29.39
CA TYR A 138 -7.40 -27.94 30.06
C TYR A 138 -6.70 -27.19 31.20
N LEU A 139 -6.63 -25.85 31.11
CA LEU A 139 -6.17 -25.00 32.20
C LEU A 139 -7.22 -24.83 33.31
N ASP A 140 -8.46 -25.28 33.10
CA ASP A 140 -9.49 -25.36 34.14
C ASP A 140 -9.28 -26.59 35.04
N VAL A 141 -8.11 -26.63 35.70
CA VAL A 141 -7.68 -27.74 36.58
C VAL A 141 -8.67 -27.98 37.73
N PHE A 142 -9.46 -26.97 38.09
CA PHE A 142 -10.43 -27.01 39.18
C PHE A 142 -11.87 -27.24 38.71
N ASN A 143 -12.07 -27.56 37.43
CA ASN A 143 -13.38 -27.83 36.85
C ASN A 143 -14.39 -26.68 37.09
N SER A 144 -13.90 -25.44 37.15
CA SER A 144 -14.69 -24.25 37.45
C SER A 144 -15.81 -24.00 36.45
N PHE A 145 -15.60 -24.36 35.17
CA PHE A 145 -16.61 -24.24 34.12
C PHE A 145 -17.73 -25.29 34.25
N GLU A 146 -17.37 -26.54 34.54
CA GLU A 146 -18.36 -27.60 34.77
C GLU A 146 -19.15 -27.32 36.05
N ASN A 147 -18.47 -26.86 37.10
CA ASN A 147 -19.09 -26.42 38.35
C ASN A 147 -19.97 -25.18 38.16
N ALA A 148 -19.66 -24.27 37.23
CA ALA A 148 -20.52 -23.13 36.91
C ALA A 148 -21.81 -23.58 36.20
N GLN A 149 -21.74 -24.53 35.26
CA GLN A 149 -22.93 -25.12 34.63
C GLN A 149 -23.78 -25.92 35.62
N ILE A 150 -23.14 -26.72 36.48
CA ILE A 150 -23.81 -27.43 37.57
C ILE A 150 -24.46 -26.43 38.53
N ARG A 151 -23.81 -25.30 38.84
CA ARG A 151 -24.39 -24.23 39.65
C ARG A 151 -25.56 -23.53 38.97
N GLU A 152 -25.49 -23.23 37.68
CA GLU A 152 -26.65 -22.70 36.96
C GLU A 152 -27.82 -23.69 36.93
N ARG A 153 -27.54 -24.98 36.76
CA ARG A 153 -28.54 -26.04 36.83
C ARG A 153 -29.14 -26.15 38.22
N ARG A 154 -28.29 -26.17 39.27
CA ARG A 154 -28.72 -26.19 40.68
C ARG A 154 -29.45 -24.92 41.07
N ARG A 155 -29.07 -23.75 40.55
CA ARG A 155 -29.83 -22.51 40.74
C ARG A 155 -31.17 -22.58 40.03
N ALA A 156 -31.24 -23.05 38.79
CA ALA A 156 -32.52 -23.23 38.09
C ALA A 156 -33.43 -24.21 38.85
N GLU A 157 -32.87 -25.32 39.33
CA GLU A 157 -33.53 -26.34 40.16
C GLU A 157 -33.94 -25.80 41.54
N ALA A 158 -33.07 -25.02 42.21
CA ALA A 158 -33.34 -24.37 43.49
C ALA A 158 -34.37 -23.24 43.34
N THR A 159 -34.38 -22.50 42.24
CA THR A 159 -35.44 -21.52 41.96
C THR A 159 -36.77 -22.25 41.73
N THR A 160 -36.75 -23.44 41.13
CA THR A 160 -37.95 -24.27 41.01
C THR A 160 -38.36 -24.93 42.33
N ALA A 161 -37.41 -25.28 43.20
CA ALA A 161 -37.64 -25.87 44.51
C ALA A 161 -38.07 -24.83 45.57
N SER A 162 -37.46 -23.65 45.60
CA SER A 162 -37.85 -22.51 46.45
C SER A 162 -39.24 -22.00 46.06
N ARG A 163 -39.61 -22.05 44.77
CA ARG A 163 -41.00 -21.85 44.34
C ARG A 163 -41.97 -22.93 44.87
N ARG A 164 -41.49 -24.13 45.21
CA ARG A 164 -42.26 -25.17 45.90
C ARG A 164 -42.24 -24.99 47.42
N VAL A 165 -41.14 -24.53 48.02
CA VAL A 165 -41.00 -24.37 49.49
C VAL A 165 -41.64 -23.07 50.00
N ALA A 166 -41.73 -22.00 49.19
CA ALA A 166 -42.57 -20.83 49.48
C ALA A 166 -44.07 -21.17 49.62
N SER A 167 -44.47 -22.43 49.41
CA SER A 167 -45.80 -22.95 49.75
C SER A 167 -45.90 -23.59 51.15
N GLN A 168 -44.80 -23.72 51.90
CA GLN A 168 -44.75 -24.37 53.22
C GLN A 168 -43.64 -23.74 54.09
N GLY A 169 -43.97 -22.77 54.95
CA GLY A 169 -43.01 -22.08 55.84
C GLY A 169 -42.91 -22.68 57.24
N THR A 170 -41.74 -22.51 57.91
CA THR A 170 -41.55 -22.19 59.36
C THR A 170 -40.08 -22.14 59.82
N ALA A 171 -39.73 -21.01 60.48
CA ALA A 171 -39.08 -20.84 61.81
C ALA A 171 -37.54 -20.69 61.99
N ALA A 172 -37.20 -19.69 62.83
CA ALA A 172 -35.90 -19.25 63.37
C ALA A 172 -35.90 -19.27 64.92
N GLN A 173 -34.72 -19.23 65.59
CA GLN A 173 -34.41 -18.49 66.86
C GLN A 173 -33.15 -19.00 67.61
N HIS A 174 -32.13 -18.13 67.82
CA HIS A 174 -31.28 -17.94 69.03
C HIS A 174 -30.03 -17.10 68.68
N HIS A 175 -29.79 -15.89 69.24
CA HIS A 175 -28.46 -15.24 69.44
C HIS A 175 -28.58 -13.77 69.89
N THR A 176 -28.67 -13.47 71.19
CA THR A 176 -28.62 -12.08 71.69
C THR A 176 -28.08 -11.94 73.13
N GLU A 177 -26.91 -12.51 73.47
CA GLU A 177 -26.31 -12.30 74.81
C GLU A 177 -24.79 -12.07 74.87
N ILE A 178 -24.05 -12.11 73.75
CA ILE A 178 -22.56 -12.05 73.75
C ILE A 178 -21.98 -10.65 73.44
N VAL A 179 -22.80 -9.68 73.02
CA VAL A 179 -22.30 -8.45 72.37
C VAL A 179 -21.78 -7.36 73.34
N ASP A 180 -22.14 -7.38 74.62
CA ASP A 180 -21.91 -6.22 75.51
C ASP A 180 -20.52 -6.16 76.19
N SER A 181 -19.77 -7.27 76.31
CA SER A 181 -18.45 -7.23 76.98
C SER A 181 -17.32 -6.69 76.08
N PHE A 182 -17.43 -6.88 74.76
CA PHE A 182 -16.37 -6.58 73.79
C PHE A 182 -16.27 -5.08 73.45
N VAL A 183 -17.36 -4.33 73.63
CA VAL A 183 -17.43 -2.90 73.27
C VAL A 183 -16.70 -2.01 74.29
N VAL A 184 -16.59 -2.46 75.55
CA VAL A 184 -15.96 -1.70 76.64
C VAL A 184 -14.42 -1.69 76.51
N ASP A 185 -13.81 -2.82 76.13
CA ASP A 185 -12.35 -2.92 75.98
C ASP A 185 -11.81 -2.16 74.76
N ALA A 186 -12.56 -2.14 73.66
CA ALA A 186 -12.16 -1.39 72.45
C ALA A 186 -12.17 0.14 72.64
N GLY A 187 -13.00 0.64 73.56
CA GLY A 187 -13.06 2.06 73.92
C GLY A 187 -11.80 2.53 74.67
N LEU A 188 -11.24 1.69 75.54
CA LEU A 188 -10.06 2.02 76.35
C LEU A 188 -8.79 2.10 75.51
N GLU A 189 -8.61 1.17 74.56
CA GLU A 189 -7.45 1.15 73.66
C GLU A 189 -7.46 2.32 72.65
N CYS A 190 -8.64 2.73 72.16
CA CYS A 190 -8.75 3.93 71.33
C CYS A 190 -8.30 5.20 72.07
N HIS A 191 -8.60 5.31 73.37
CA HIS A 191 -8.25 6.50 74.15
C HIS A 191 -6.74 6.61 74.41
N LYS A 192 -6.07 5.47 74.69
CA LYS A 192 -4.60 5.41 74.81
C LYS A 192 -3.92 5.85 73.51
N LEU A 193 -4.39 5.36 72.36
CA LEU A 193 -3.84 5.69 71.05
C LEU A 193 -3.98 7.20 70.74
N GLN A 194 -5.13 7.79 71.05
CA GLN A 194 -5.38 9.23 70.88
C GLN A 194 -4.40 10.09 71.71
N SER A 195 -4.15 9.70 72.96
CA SER A 195 -3.22 10.44 73.84
C SER A 195 -1.77 10.41 73.33
N LYS A 196 -1.34 9.28 72.74
CA LYS A 196 0.01 9.09 72.19
C LYS A 196 0.20 9.89 70.89
N ILE A 197 -0.81 9.92 70.02
CA ILE A 197 -0.82 10.73 68.78
C ILE A 197 -0.79 12.23 69.10
N ALA A 198 -1.59 12.68 70.07
CA ALA A 198 -1.63 14.09 70.48
C ALA A 198 -0.30 14.57 71.07
N ARG A 199 0.44 13.69 71.77
CA ARG A 199 1.77 13.97 72.31
C ARG A 199 2.82 14.16 71.20
N MET A 200 2.83 13.29 70.18
CA MET A 200 3.77 13.41 69.05
C MET A 200 3.53 14.64 68.18
N ILE A 201 2.27 15.05 68.00
CA ILE A 201 1.93 16.29 67.27
C ILE A 201 2.46 17.54 67.99
N ARG A 202 2.60 17.51 69.33
CA ARG A 202 3.21 18.59 70.09
C ARG A 202 4.73 18.58 70.05
N LEU A 203 5.36 17.40 69.92
CA LEU A 203 6.82 17.24 69.93
C LEU A 203 7.46 17.46 68.55
N GLY A 204 6.73 17.28 67.44
CA GLY A 204 7.19 17.59 66.08
C GLY A 204 7.41 19.08 65.77
N GLN A 205 7.48 19.94 66.79
CA GLN A 205 7.81 21.36 66.70
C GLN A 205 9.27 21.67 67.03
N ASP A 206 10.02 20.73 67.63
CA ASP A 206 11.43 20.92 67.96
C ASP A 206 12.35 20.16 66.99
N SER A 207 13.48 20.77 66.65
CA SER A 207 14.27 20.48 65.44
C SER A 207 15.01 19.13 65.40
N HIS A 208 15.00 18.34 66.47
CA HIS A 208 15.60 17.00 66.50
C HIS A 208 14.83 16.07 67.43
N PHE A 209 14.43 14.89 66.94
CA PHE A 209 13.88 13.83 67.78
C PHE A 209 14.97 13.29 68.71
N SER A 210 14.67 13.23 70.01
CA SER A 210 15.45 12.47 70.98
C SER A 210 15.34 10.96 70.70
N GLU A 211 16.33 10.20 71.18
CA GLU A 211 16.37 8.73 71.04
C GLU A 211 15.10 8.06 71.64
N GLN A 212 14.54 8.67 72.69
CA GLN A 212 13.28 8.25 73.31
C GLN A 212 12.07 8.46 72.38
N GLU A 213 12.01 9.57 71.65
CA GLU A 213 10.92 9.88 70.72
C GLU A 213 10.98 9.03 69.45
N LEU A 214 12.19 8.69 69.01
CA LEU A 214 12.40 7.75 67.92
C LEU A 214 11.94 6.34 68.32
N THR A 215 12.18 5.94 69.58
CA THR A 215 11.68 4.69 70.15
C THR A 215 10.15 4.69 70.22
N ASP A 216 9.54 5.79 70.66
CA ASP A 216 8.08 5.95 70.70
C ASP A 216 7.43 5.88 69.30
N LEU A 217 8.06 6.45 68.27
CA LEU A 217 7.63 6.37 66.87
C LEU A 217 7.72 4.93 66.34
N THR A 218 8.78 4.22 66.71
CA THR A 218 8.98 2.83 66.34
C THR A 218 7.98 1.91 67.04
N GLU A 219 7.69 2.16 68.32
CA GLU A 219 6.67 1.44 69.09
C GLU A 219 5.26 1.70 68.55
N LEU A 220 4.96 2.94 68.17
CA LEU A 220 3.68 3.31 67.56
C LEU A 220 3.52 2.67 66.18
N ARG A 221 4.60 2.59 65.39
CA ARG A 221 4.62 1.81 64.15
C ARG A 221 4.34 0.34 64.44
N VAL A 222 4.98 -0.24 65.45
CA VAL A 222 4.75 -1.64 65.88
C VAL A 222 3.32 -1.85 66.37
N GLN A 223 2.72 -0.92 67.11
CA GLN A 223 1.32 -1.01 67.58
C GLN A 223 0.33 -0.87 66.41
N LEU A 224 0.59 0.02 65.45
CA LEU A 224 -0.24 0.20 64.25
C LEU A 224 -0.09 -0.94 63.25
N SER A 225 1.09 -1.59 63.19
CA SER A 225 1.32 -2.79 62.37
C SER A 225 0.96 -4.10 63.07
N GLY A 226 0.97 -4.11 64.41
CA GLY A 226 0.92 -5.28 65.28
C GLY A 226 -0.44 -5.56 65.92
N GLY A 227 -1.46 -4.74 65.66
CA GLY A 227 -2.86 -5.04 65.99
C GLY A 227 -3.45 -6.30 65.33
N ALA A 228 -2.62 -7.08 64.62
CA ALA A 228 -2.95 -8.38 64.05
C ALA A 228 -2.25 -9.57 64.75
N MET A 229 -1.49 -9.36 65.83
CA MET A 229 -0.67 -10.44 66.43
C MET A 229 -0.68 -10.53 67.97
N MET A 230 -1.64 -9.88 68.65
CA MET A 230 -1.83 -9.98 70.11
C MET A 230 -3.32 -10.15 70.46
N VAL A 231 -3.88 -11.33 70.17
CA VAL A 231 -4.85 -11.98 71.05
C VAL A 231 -4.40 -13.42 71.18
N ASP A 232 -4.17 -13.79 72.42
CA ASP A 232 -3.43 -14.96 72.87
C ASP A 232 -4.11 -16.27 72.47
N LYS A 233 -3.28 -17.25 72.15
CA LYS A 233 -3.59 -18.53 71.51
C LYS A 233 -4.16 -19.56 72.51
N ASN A 234 -4.77 -19.10 73.60
CA ASN A 234 -5.18 -19.92 74.74
C ASN A 234 -6.71 -19.91 74.99
N ALA A 235 -7.51 -19.45 74.03
CA ALA A 235 -8.97 -19.62 74.02
C ALA A 235 -9.40 -20.59 72.88
N GLU A 236 -8.57 -21.59 72.57
CA GLU A 236 -8.90 -22.66 71.62
C GLU A 236 -9.73 -23.80 72.24
N ASP A 237 -10.20 -23.67 73.48
CA ASP A 237 -11.19 -24.60 74.06
C ASP A 237 -12.37 -23.81 74.66
N GLU A 238 -13.57 -24.17 74.19
CA GLU A 238 -14.90 -23.75 74.67
C GLU A 238 -15.34 -22.31 74.34
N THR A 239 -15.90 -22.09 73.14
CA THR A 239 -17.34 -21.80 72.92
C THR A 239 -17.58 -21.34 71.48
N ASN A 240 -18.70 -21.79 70.94
CA ASN A 240 -19.00 -21.93 69.53
C ASN A 240 -19.89 -20.77 69.02
N ASP A 241 -19.47 -19.51 69.25
CA ASP A 241 -20.20 -18.30 68.80
C ASP A 241 -19.23 -17.25 68.24
N THR A 242 -18.98 -17.29 66.93
CA THR A 242 -18.00 -16.43 66.23
C THR A 242 -18.60 -15.32 65.36
N ASP A 243 -19.91 -15.04 65.44
CA ASP A 243 -20.53 -14.05 64.54
C ASP A 243 -20.50 -12.59 65.04
N ASN A 244 -20.06 -12.32 66.28
CA ASN A 244 -20.06 -10.95 66.80
C ASN A 244 -18.68 -10.38 67.17
N THR A 245 -17.62 -11.19 67.15
CA THR A 245 -16.23 -10.71 67.38
C THR A 245 -15.55 -10.18 66.11
N GLU A 246 -16.12 -10.42 64.92
CA GLU A 246 -15.56 -9.92 63.65
C GLU A 246 -15.70 -8.40 63.44
N SER A 247 -16.54 -7.68 64.19
CA SER A 247 -16.80 -6.26 63.88
C SER A 247 -15.63 -5.32 64.21
N ILE A 248 -14.82 -5.63 65.22
CA ILE A 248 -13.69 -4.76 65.62
C ILE A 248 -12.41 -5.18 64.89
N HIS A 249 -12.20 -6.48 64.67
CA HIS A 249 -11.09 -7.01 63.88
C HIS A 249 -11.21 -6.62 62.39
N SER A 250 -12.41 -6.66 61.80
CA SER A 250 -12.63 -6.20 60.43
C SER A 250 -12.54 -4.67 60.30
N LEU A 251 -12.91 -3.91 61.32
CA LEU A 251 -12.66 -2.46 61.35
C LEU A 251 -11.16 -2.20 61.26
N TRP A 252 -10.35 -2.76 62.16
CA TRP A 252 -8.90 -2.60 62.16
C TRP A 252 -8.23 -3.11 60.88
N ALA A 253 -8.67 -4.27 60.35
CA ALA A 253 -8.17 -4.85 59.11
C ALA A 253 -8.55 -4.01 57.87
N SER A 254 -9.73 -3.37 57.83
CA SER A 254 -10.11 -2.47 56.74
C SER A 254 -9.30 -1.17 56.75
N TYR A 255 -8.85 -0.72 57.93
CA TYR A 255 -8.05 0.50 58.06
C TYR A 255 -6.56 0.28 57.79
N THR A 256 -6.02 -0.91 58.08
CA THR A 256 -4.64 -1.29 57.73
C THR A 256 -4.50 -1.71 56.27
N SER A 257 -5.52 -2.35 55.67
CA SER A 257 -5.50 -2.82 54.27
C SER A 257 -5.64 -1.72 53.20
N GLN A 258 -6.10 -0.52 53.55
CA GLN A 258 -6.16 0.62 52.62
C GLN A 258 -4.85 1.41 52.47
N GLY A 259 -3.71 0.91 52.99
CA GLY A 259 -2.39 1.44 52.66
C GLY A 259 -2.05 2.84 53.21
N ILE A 260 -2.85 3.36 54.15
CA ILE A 260 -2.62 4.70 54.73
C ILE A 260 -1.56 4.65 55.85
N LEU A 261 -1.39 3.50 56.50
CA LEU A 261 -0.39 3.28 57.57
C LEU A 261 0.95 2.73 57.06
N TYR A 262 1.05 2.38 55.77
CA TYR A 262 2.28 1.95 55.09
C TYR A 262 2.97 3.10 54.35
N ARG A 263 2.69 4.34 54.75
CA ARG A 263 3.32 5.54 54.19
C ARG A 263 4.68 5.74 54.83
N PRO A 264 5.79 5.63 54.09
CA PRO A 264 7.10 5.56 54.71
C PRO A 264 7.62 6.90 55.22
N TRP A 265 7.06 8.04 54.79
CA TRP A 265 7.58 9.36 55.11
C TRP A 265 6.68 10.12 56.07
N TYR A 266 7.29 10.70 57.10
CA TYR A 266 6.64 11.56 58.09
C TYR A 266 7.08 13.01 57.90
N GLN A 267 6.12 13.94 57.80
CA GLN A 267 6.40 15.37 57.64
C GLN A 267 6.59 16.03 59.00
N CYS A 268 7.73 16.69 59.17
CA CYS A 268 8.13 17.48 60.33
C CYS A 268 8.28 18.96 59.95
N GLU A 269 8.27 19.86 60.93
CA GLU A 269 8.52 21.29 60.72
C GLU A 269 9.82 21.68 61.42
N PHE A 270 10.76 22.28 60.69
CA PHE A 270 11.97 22.89 61.24
C PHE A 270 11.77 24.40 61.34
N PHE A 271 12.05 24.98 62.50
CA PHE A 271 12.02 26.44 62.69
C PHE A 271 13.43 26.99 62.55
N THR A 272 13.62 27.91 61.61
CA THR A 272 14.89 28.63 61.48
C THR A 272 15.06 29.62 62.64
N ASP A 273 16.29 30.10 62.86
CA ASP A 273 16.60 31.15 63.85
C ASP A 273 15.80 32.45 63.63
N LEU A 274 15.21 32.63 62.43
CA LEU A 274 14.35 33.75 62.05
C LEU A 274 12.86 33.47 62.29
N GLY A 275 12.50 32.30 62.83
CA GLY A 275 11.13 31.86 63.10
C GLY A 275 10.37 31.35 61.86
N GLU A 276 11.04 31.17 60.73
CA GLU A 276 10.42 30.64 59.52
C GLU A 276 10.28 29.12 59.61
N ARG A 277 9.10 28.60 59.23
CA ARG A 277 8.79 27.17 59.24
C ARG A 277 9.14 26.55 57.91
N ILE A 278 10.10 25.62 57.93
CA ILE A 278 10.51 24.87 56.75
C ILE A 278 10.13 23.39 56.97
N PRO A 279 9.26 22.81 56.12
CA PRO A 279 8.92 21.40 56.26
C PRO A 279 10.09 20.51 55.82
N TYR A 280 10.31 19.42 56.53
CA TYR A 280 11.21 18.34 56.13
C TYR A 280 10.55 16.98 56.37
N PHE A 281 11.07 15.93 55.75
CA PHE A 281 10.44 14.62 55.68
C PHE A 281 11.41 13.55 56.20
N VAL A 282 10.95 12.73 57.14
CA VAL A 282 11.75 11.67 57.75
C VAL A 282 11.18 10.31 57.34
N HIS A 283 12.03 9.44 56.80
CA HIS A 283 11.62 8.08 56.44
C HIS A 283 11.56 7.21 57.71
N MET A 284 10.37 6.74 58.09
CA MET A 284 10.11 6.04 59.36
C MET A 284 10.79 4.67 59.49
N ALA A 285 11.43 4.16 58.43
CA ALA A 285 12.13 2.88 58.46
C ALA A 285 13.65 2.97 58.30
N THR A 286 14.14 4.03 57.67
CA THR A 286 15.58 4.20 57.40
C THR A 286 16.15 5.41 58.11
N GLU A 287 15.29 6.20 58.77
CA GLU A 287 15.63 7.46 59.46
C GLU A 287 16.24 8.52 58.53
N GLU A 288 16.12 8.33 57.21
CA GLU A 288 16.62 9.27 56.22
C GLU A 288 15.81 10.56 56.25
N VAL A 289 16.49 11.70 56.26
CA VAL A 289 15.89 13.05 56.28
C VAL A 289 16.01 13.68 54.89
N GLN A 290 14.88 14.09 54.32
CA GLN A 290 14.80 14.78 53.04
C GLN A 290 14.08 16.12 53.19
N TRP A 291 14.62 17.18 52.60
CA TRP A 291 14.02 18.52 52.61
C TRP A 291 13.03 18.73 51.45
N GLU A 292 13.16 17.95 50.38
CA GLU A 292 12.22 17.95 49.27
C GLU A 292 11.02 17.03 49.56
N PRO A 293 9.79 17.44 49.22
CA PRO A 293 8.60 16.65 49.51
C PRO A 293 8.56 15.35 48.68
N PRO A 294 8.50 14.18 49.33
CA PRO A 294 8.24 12.93 48.62
C PRO A 294 6.80 12.94 48.06
N PRO A 295 6.45 11.99 47.16
CA PRO A 295 5.12 11.94 46.56
C PRO A 295 4.01 12.01 47.64
N PRO A 296 2.95 12.83 47.46
CA PRO A 296 1.94 13.09 48.50
C PRO A 296 1.25 11.84 49.06
N GLU A 297 1.25 10.77 48.27
CA GLU A 297 0.68 9.47 48.60
C GLU A 297 1.52 8.70 49.62
N GLN A 298 2.79 9.07 49.79
CA GLN A 298 3.76 8.43 50.70
C GLN A 298 3.98 9.20 52.00
N ILE A 299 3.39 10.40 52.14
CA ILE A 299 3.50 11.24 53.33
C ILE A 299 2.38 10.90 54.32
N LEU A 300 2.73 10.50 55.53
CA LEU A 300 1.80 10.30 56.63
C LEU A 300 1.43 11.65 57.25
N GLN A 301 0.21 12.12 56.98
CA GLN A 301 -0.34 13.32 57.61
C GLN A 301 -1.02 12.94 58.93
N LEU A 302 -0.35 13.16 60.07
CA LEU A 302 -0.89 12.84 61.40
C LEU A 302 -2.22 13.55 61.71
N SER A 303 -2.45 14.74 61.15
CA SER A 303 -3.73 15.45 61.29
C SER A 303 -4.91 14.67 60.71
N ASN A 304 -4.70 13.90 59.64
CA ASN A 304 -5.72 13.03 59.06
C ASN A 304 -5.93 11.76 59.88
N VAL A 305 -4.85 11.23 60.48
CA VAL A 305 -4.92 10.09 61.39
C VAL A 305 -5.70 10.47 62.66
N GLN A 306 -5.40 11.63 63.24
CA GLN A 306 -6.11 12.16 64.41
C GLN A 306 -7.61 12.35 64.14
N LYS A 307 -7.99 13.03 63.04
CA LYS A 307 -9.40 13.20 62.65
C LYS A 307 -10.15 11.87 62.50
N ARG A 308 -9.46 10.81 62.08
CA ARG A 308 -10.04 9.47 61.90
C ARG A 308 -10.20 8.73 63.21
N VAL A 309 -9.21 8.82 64.11
CA VAL A 309 -9.30 8.29 65.48
C VAL A 309 -10.46 8.97 66.22
N ASP A 310 -10.58 10.30 66.11
CA ASP A 310 -11.69 11.06 66.72
C ASP A 310 -13.06 10.62 66.17
N LYS A 311 -13.14 10.37 64.85
CA LYS A 311 -14.36 9.86 64.22
C LYS A 311 -14.71 8.44 64.69
N MET A 312 -13.71 7.60 64.93
CA MET A 312 -13.91 6.23 65.43
C MET A 312 -14.38 6.23 66.87
N GLN A 313 -13.76 7.05 67.74
CA GLN A 313 -14.19 7.23 69.12
C GLN A 313 -15.62 7.75 69.21
N LYS A 314 -15.99 8.71 68.33
CA LYS A 314 -17.38 9.21 68.25
C LYS A 314 -18.38 8.11 67.89
N ARG A 315 -18.05 7.22 66.95
CA ARG A 315 -18.92 6.10 66.56
C ARG A 315 -19.06 5.04 67.66
N ILE A 316 -17.99 4.80 68.42
CA ILE A 316 -18.03 3.88 69.56
C ILE A 316 -18.92 4.46 70.67
N GLN A 317 -18.83 5.77 70.93
CA GLN A 317 -19.72 6.48 71.87
C GLN A 317 -21.19 6.52 71.41
N GLU A 318 -21.43 6.69 70.10
CA GLU A 318 -22.78 6.66 69.52
C GLU A 318 -23.41 5.26 69.62
N ARG A 319 -22.62 4.17 69.53
CA ARG A 319 -23.10 2.79 69.71
C ARG A 319 -23.30 2.35 71.15
N THR A 320 -22.58 2.93 72.10
CA THR A 320 -22.75 2.65 73.54
C THR A 320 -23.87 3.46 74.19
N SER A 321 -24.53 4.36 73.44
CA SER A 321 -25.74 5.03 73.90
C SER A 321 -26.95 4.15 73.56
N PRO A 322 -27.61 3.49 74.53
CA PRO A 322 -28.75 2.63 74.24
C PRO A 322 -29.96 3.51 73.90
N SER A 323 -30.16 3.81 72.61
CA SER A 323 -31.47 4.31 72.16
C SER A 323 -32.39 3.11 71.98
N PHE A 324 -33.04 2.72 73.08
CA PHE A 324 -34.19 1.82 73.08
C PHE A 324 -35.29 2.42 72.22
N GLY A 325 -35.44 1.91 71.00
CA GLY A 325 -36.51 2.23 70.06
C GLY A 325 -36.93 0.94 69.40
N ALA A 326 -37.92 0.29 70.01
CA ALA A 326 -38.56 -0.90 69.49
C ALA A 326 -39.23 -0.59 68.14
N ASP A 327 -38.77 -1.23 67.07
CA ASP A 327 -39.65 -1.63 65.98
C ASP A 327 -39.14 -2.95 65.41
N SER A 328 -40.04 -3.92 65.44
CA SER A 328 -39.88 -5.30 65.00
C SER A 328 -40.16 -5.37 63.50
N ASP A 329 -39.14 -5.66 62.70
CA ASP A 329 -39.30 -6.29 61.40
C ASP A 329 -38.28 -7.44 61.32
N VAL A 330 -38.81 -8.66 61.40
CA VAL A 330 -38.08 -9.90 61.16
C VAL A 330 -37.89 -10.02 59.64
N GLU A 331 -36.77 -9.50 59.14
CA GLU A 331 -36.23 -9.97 57.86
C GLU A 331 -35.54 -11.32 58.11
N ASP A 332 -36.15 -12.40 57.61
CA ASP A 332 -35.52 -13.71 57.46
C ASP A 332 -34.27 -13.56 56.57
N GLY A 333 -33.13 -13.28 57.20
CA GLY A 333 -31.81 -13.32 56.57
C GLY A 333 -31.37 -14.77 56.41
N GLU A 334 -31.73 -15.40 55.29
CA GLU A 334 -30.93 -16.50 54.74
C GLU A 334 -29.51 -15.97 54.53
N ASP A 335 -28.59 -16.37 55.41
CA ASP A 335 -27.20 -15.95 55.36
C ASP A 335 -26.53 -16.49 54.07
N PRO A 336 -26.25 -15.65 53.06
CA PRO A 336 -25.68 -16.09 51.79
C PRO A 336 -24.18 -16.38 51.90
N HIS A 337 -23.57 -16.16 53.07
CA HIS A 337 -22.11 -16.09 53.21
C HIS A 337 -21.41 -17.45 53.39
N ALA A 338 -22.14 -18.54 53.65
CA ALA A 338 -21.53 -19.88 53.68
C ALA A 338 -21.08 -20.39 52.30
N GLU A 339 -21.67 -19.93 51.19
CA GLU A 339 -21.20 -20.24 49.82
C GLU A 339 -20.10 -19.28 49.31
N GLU A 340 -19.83 -18.16 49.99
CA GLU A 340 -18.83 -17.18 49.55
C GLU A 340 -17.39 -17.52 49.93
N GLY A 341 -17.18 -18.44 50.88
CA GLY A 341 -15.83 -18.83 51.35
C GLY A 341 -14.95 -19.43 50.25
N TRP A 342 -15.53 -20.23 49.34
CA TRP A 342 -14.79 -20.83 48.21
C TRP A 342 -14.73 -19.93 46.97
N LEU A 343 -15.56 -18.88 46.91
CA LEU A 343 -15.51 -17.86 45.85
C LEU A 343 -14.26 -16.96 45.95
N ARG A 344 -13.65 -16.84 47.14
CA ARG A 344 -12.44 -16.02 47.34
C ARG A 344 -11.15 -16.65 46.79
N VAL A 345 -11.09 -17.97 46.62
CA VAL A 345 -9.88 -18.64 46.11
C VAL A 345 -9.60 -18.30 44.63
N PHE A 346 -10.62 -17.84 43.90
CA PHE A 346 -10.49 -17.33 42.53
C PHE A 346 -11.05 -15.91 42.38
N GLN A 347 -10.87 -15.04 43.37
CA GLN A 347 -10.94 -13.61 43.11
C GLN A 347 -9.98 -13.32 41.97
N THR A 348 -10.55 -13.01 40.79
CA THR A 348 -9.85 -12.42 39.65
C THR A 348 -8.81 -11.45 40.20
N LEU A 349 -7.55 -11.63 39.79
CA LEU A 349 -6.42 -10.80 40.22
C LEU A 349 -6.92 -9.36 40.43
N PRO A 350 -6.92 -8.85 41.68
CA PRO A 350 -7.64 -7.65 42.02
C PRO A 350 -7.24 -6.56 41.05
N LYS A 351 -8.25 -5.89 40.48
CA LYS A 351 -8.08 -4.82 39.50
C LYS A 351 -7.00 -3.88 40.01
N ARG A 352 -5.84 -3.88 39.34
CA ARG A 352 -4.68 -3.09 39.77
C ARG A 352 -5.15 -1.64 39.98
N PRO A 353 -4.86 -0.99 41.13
CA PRO A 353 -5.33 0.36 41.39
C PRO A 353 -5.00 1.28 40.21
N GLY A 354 -5.99 1.97 39.65
CA GLY A 354 -5.85 2.83 38.46
C GLY A 354 -6.00 2.14 37.10
N SER A 355 -6.02 0.80 37.01
CA SER A 355 -6.35 0.09 35.78
C SER A 355 -7.83 0.27 35.45
N ARG A 356 -8.16 0.81 34.26
CA ARG A 356 -9.55 0.84 33.77
C ARG A 356 -10.08 -0.56 33.44
N PHE A 357 -9.23 -1.57 33.34
CA PHE A 357 -9.57 -2.87 32.76
C PHE A 357 -9.33 -4.04 33.71
N ASP A 358 -10.21 -5.03 33.59
CA ASP A 358 -10.13 -6.31 34.28
C ASP A 358 -9.05 -7.19 33.62
N GLN A 359 -8.09 -7.69 34.40
CA GLN A 359 -6.96 -8.49 33.90
C GLN A 359 -7.44 -9.78 33.22
N ALA A 360 -8.57 -10.34 33.65
CA ALA A 360 -9.17 -11.53 33.04
C ALA A 360 -9.55 -11.31 31.56
N SER A 361 -9.84 -10.06 31.17
CA SER A 361 -10.21 -9.71 29.80
C SER A 361 -9.03 -9.43 28.87
N MET A 362 -7.79 -9.35 29.38
CA MET A 362 -6.62 -8.97 28.58
C MET A 362 -6.35 -9.91 27.39
N PRO A 363 -6.35 -11.25 27.54
CA PRO A 363 -6.05 -12.15 26.42
C PRO A 363 -7.05 -12.01 25.27
N TRP A 364 -8.34 -11.95 25.58
CA TRP A 364 -9.39 -11.75 24.58
C TRP A 364 -9.26 -10.40 23.88
N ARG A 365 -8.96 -9.33 24.62
CA ARG A 365 -8.77 -8.00 24.03
C ARG A 365 -7.58 -7.98 23.09
N TYR A 366 -6.45 -8.56 23.50
CA TYR A 366 -5.27 -8.65 22.64
C TYR A 366 -5.58 -9.44 21.37
N PHE A 367 -6.18 -10.62 21.51
CA PHE A 367 -6.63 -11.43 20.38
C PHE A 367 -7.54 -10.64 19.43
N ARG A 368 -8.58 -9.99 19.96
CA ARG A 368 -9.50 -9.15 19.19
C ARG A 368 -8.77 -8.01 18.48
N HIS A 369 -7.86 -7.30 19.16
CA HIS A 369 -7.12 -6.20 18.57
C HIS A 369 -6.19 -6.67 17.44
N VAL A 370 -5.49 -7.79 17.64
CA VAL A 370 -4.64 -8.39 16.60
C VAL A 370 -5.48 -8.83 15.40
N SER A 371 -6.58 -9.55 15.62
CA SER A 371 -7.48 -9.99 14.53
C SER A 371 -8.08 -8.82 13.76
N LEU A 372 -8.57 -7.77 14.46
CA LEU A 372 -9.10 -6.57 13.81
C LEU A 372 -8.02 -5.79 13.05
N THR A 373 -6.80 -5.75 13.57
CA THR A 373 -5.66 -5.12 12.86
C THR A 373 -5.34 -5.87 11.57
N LEU A 374 -5.36 -7.21 11.60
CA LEU A 374 -5.17 -8.03 10.41
C LEU A 374 -6.31 -7.86 9.40
N VAL A 375 -7.56 -7.76 9.86
CA VAL A 375 -8.71 -7.43 8.98
C VAL A 375 -8.52 -6.06 8.34
N GLY A 376 -8.11 -5.05 9.11
CA GLY A 376 -7.80 -3.71 8.61
C GLY A 376 -6.68 -3.71 7.57
N LEU A 377 -5.63 -4.50 7.78
CA LEU A 377 -4.53 -4.66 6.82
C LEU A 377 -5.02 -5.27 5.50
N TRP A 378 -5.82 -6.33 5.54
CA TRP A 378 -6.42 -6.90 4.33
C TRP A 378 -7.38 -5.95 3.61
N PHE A 379 -8.09 -5.11 4.36
CA PHE A 379 -8.96 -4.08 3.78
C PHE A 379 -8.14 -3.01 3.03
N VAL A 380 -7.00 -2.59 3.56
CA VAL A 380 -6.09 -1.66 2.86
C VAL A 380 -5.55 -2.29 1.58
N VAL A 381 -5.13 -3.57 1.62
CA VAL A 381 -4.70 -4.31 0.42
C VAL A 381 -5.84 -4.40 -0.61
N PHE A 382 -7.06 -4.68 -0.16
CA PHE A 382 -8.24 -4.70 -1.03
C PHE A 382 -8.47 -3.34 -1.72
N ILE A 383 -8.44 -2.23 -0.98
CA ILE A 383 -8.60 -0.88 -1.56
C ILE A 383 -7.51 -0.61 -2.60
N PHE A 384 -6.26 -0.93 -2.29
CA PHE A 384 -5.15 -0.74 -3.21
C PHE A 384 -5.35 -1.53 -4.52
N CYS A 385 -5.66 -2.83 -4.41
CA CYS A 385 -5.95 -3.67 -5.57
C CYS A 385 -7.18 -3.19 -6.36
N PHE A 386 -8.21 -2.68 -5.67
CA PHE A 386 -9.43 -2.17 -6.30
C PHE A 386 -9.15 -0.88 -7.07
N VAL A 387 -8.43 0.08 -6.48
CA VAL A 387 -8.03 1.32 -7.16
C VAL A 387 -7.14 1.01 -8.37
N PHE A 388 -6.19 0.08 -8.21
CA PHE A 388 -5.37 -0.38 -9.32
C PHE A 388 -6.24 -0.99 -10.45
N LEU A 389 -7.17 -1.88 -10.13
CA LEU A 389 -8.11 -2.44 -11.10
C LEU A 389 -8.94 -1.34 -11.80
N MET A 390 -9.49 -0.40 -11.03
CA MET A 390 -10.27 0.70 -11.59
C MET A 390 -9.42 1.60 -12.49
N SER A 391 -8.14 1.83 -12.17
CA SER A 391 -7.23 2.59 -13.04
C SER A 391 -7.01 1.89 -14.39
N GLN A 392 -6.91 0.55 -14.39
CA GLN A 392 -6.75 -0.25 -15.62
C GLN A 392 -8.05 -0.26 -16.45
N VAL A 393 -9.22 -0.35 -15.80
CA VAL A 393 -10.53 -0.42 -16.48
C VAL A 393 -11.02 0.94 -16.97
N VAL A 394 -10.73 2.02 -16.25
CA VAL A 394 -11.17 3.39 -16.60
C VAL A 394 -10.21 4.05 -17.60
N HIS A 395 -8.95 3.62 -17.69
CA HIS A 395 -7.96 4.17 -18.61
C HIS A 395 -7.38 3.22 -19.67
N PRO A 396 -8.14 2.29 -20.29
CA PRO A 396 -7.61 1.48 -21.39
C PRO A 396 -7.13 2.37 -22.55
N ALA A 397 -7.75 3.54 -22.73
CA ALA A 397 -7.38 4.51 -23.77
C ALA A 397 -6.03 5.25 -23.57
N LEU A 398 -5.45 5.21 -22.35
CA LEU A 398 -4.13 5.78 -22.06
C LEU A 398 -3.03 4.71 -22.01
N GLN A 399 -3.38 3.44 -21.80
CA GLN A 399 -2.42 2.35 -21.61
C GLN A 399 -2.25 1.45 -22.86
N GLU A 400 -3.17 1.53 -23.84
CA GLU A 400 -2.89 1.03 -25.19
C GLU A 400 -1.74 1.86 -25.81
N ASN A 401 -0.54 1.27 -25.81
CA ASN A 401 0.64 1.65 -26.60
C ASN A 401 1.59 2.73 -26.03
N SER A 402 1.85 2.73 -24.72
CA SER A 402 3.01 3.46 -24.16
C SER A 402 4.25 2.58 -23.95
N VAL A 403 4.42 1.49 -24.72
CA VAL A 403 5.79 1.06 -25.03
C VAL A 403 6.41 2.28 -25.68
N ALA A 404 7.55 2.77 -25.18
CA ALA A 404 8.23 3.93 -25.75
C ALA A 404 8.61 3.63 -27.20
N LEU A 405 7.66 3.83 -28.11
CA LEU A 405 7.74 3.52 -29.53
C LEU A 405 8.94 4.23 -30.13
N ALA A 406 9.20 5.43 -29.61
CA ALA A 406 10.32 6.22 -29.98
C ALA A 406 11.07 6.77 -28.76
N THR A 407 12.39 6.88 -28.91
CA THR A 407 13.28 7.57 -27.99
C THR A 407 13.73 8.88 -28.60
N ARG A 408 13.82 9.93 -27.79
CA ARG A 408 14.38 11.22 -28.24
C ARG A 408 15.88 11.03 -28.49
N VAL A 409 16.37 11.43 -29.66
CA VAL A 409 17.81 11.43 -29.95
C VAL A 409 18.37 12.81 -29.62
N PRO A 410 19.50 12.90 -28.90
CA PRO A 410 20.20 14.17 -28.77
C PRO A 410 20.68 14.63 -30.14
N ILE A 411 20.52 15.93 -30.45
CA ILE A 411 21.01 16.51 -31.69
C ILE A 411 21.36 17.98 -31.44
N GLU A 412 22.47 18.43 -32.02
CA GLU A 412 22.84 19.83 -32.04
C GLU A 412 22.12 20.52 -33.21
N TRP A 413 21.13 21.36 -32.89
CA TRP A 413 20.38 22.07 -33.91
C TRP A 413 21.22 23.20 -34.53
N PRO A 414 21.10 23.47 -35.84
CA PRO A 414 21.89 24.51 -36.52
C PRO A 414 21.73 25.91 -35.90
N HIS A 415 20.56 26.17 -35.29
CA HIS A 415 20.26 27.38 -34.54
C HIS A 415 19.14 27.16 -33.51
N SER A 416 19.03 28.04 -32.52
CA SER A 416 18.08 27.91 -31.40
C SER A 416 16.59 28.11 -31.77
N THR A 417 16.34 28.69 -32.95
CA THR A 417 15.00 28.93 -33.50
C THR A 417 14.58 27.89 -34.53
N PHE A 418 15.31 26.76 -34.63
CA PHE A 418 15.05 25.73 -35.63
C PHE A 418 13.63 25.19 -35.49
N ARG A 419 12.84 25.26 -36.57
CA ARG A 419 11.45 24.77 -36.62
C ARG A 419 11.30 23.72 -37.71
N PRO A 420 11.43 22.43 -37.36
CA PRO A 420 11.28 21.34 -38.30
C PRO A 420 10.03 21.48 -39.19
N SER A 421 10.26 21.63 -40.49
CA SER A 421 9.22 21.73 -41.53
C SER A 421 9.20 20.51 -42.45
N GLY A 422 10.21 19.64 -42.37
CA GLY A 422 10.25 18.41 -43.12
C GLY A 422 11.36 17.46 -42.68
N LEU A 423 11.18 16.17 -42.96
CA LEU A 423 12.16 15.11 -42.80
C LEU A 423 12.16 14.20 -44.04
N ALA A 424 13.33 13.88 -44.56
CA ALA A 424 13.46 12.89 -45.63
C ALA A 424 14.77 12.10 -45.48
N CYS A 425 14.82 10.91 -46.05
CA CYS A 425 16.08 10.19 -46.22
C CYS A 425 16.14 9.42 -47.53
N ALA A 426 17.38 9.16 -47.94
CA ALA A 426 17.72 8.36 -49.10
C ALA A 426 19.03 7.62 -48.82
N GLY A 427 18.96 6.28 -48.74
CA GLY A 427 20.09 5.47 -48.32
C GLY A 427 20.55 5.82 -46.90
N SER A 428 21.81 6.22 -46.75
CA SER A 428 22.38 6.70 -45.48
C SER A 428 22.19 8.21 -45.27
N SER A 429 21.76 8.98 -46.28
CA SER A 429 21.60 10.42 -46.15
C SER A 429 20.29 10.77 -45.44
N LEU A 430 20.38 11.58 -44.39
CA LEU A 430 19.24 12.17 -43.68
C LEU A 430 19.17 13.67 -43.98
N GLY A 431 18.00 14.14 -44.38
CA GLY A 431 17.69 15.55 -44.58
C GLY A 431 16.67 16.06 -43.55
N LEU A 432 16.96 17.22 -42.97
CA LEU A 432 16.10 17.96 -42.06
C LEU A 432 15.87 19.36 -42.61
N ALA A 433 14.63 19.74 -42.81
CA ALA A 433 14.28 21.08 -43.25
C ALA A 433 13.74 21.93 -42.10
N ASP A 434 14.16 23.19 -42.04
CA ASP A 434 13.37 24.28 -41.46
C ASP A 434 12.56 24.93 -42.59
N ARG A 435 11.76 25.95 -42.32
CA ARG A 435 11.00 26.74 -43.30
C ARG A 435 11.85 27.40 -44.39
N PHE A 436 13.15 27.60 -44.14
CA PHE A 436 14.04 28.38 -45.01
C PHE A 436 15.29 27.63 -45.44
N GLU A 437 15.71 26.58 -44.74
CA GLU A 437 16.95 25.87 -45.04
C GLU A 437 16.72 24.36 -44.99
N VAL A 438 17.50 23.63 -45.76
CA VAL A 438 17.58 22.17 -45.67
C VAL A 438 18.99 21.82 -45.21
N HIS A 439 19.08 21.06 -44.13
CA HIS A 439 20.32 20.53 -43.61
C HIS A 439 20.36 19.02 -43.84
N GLY A 440 21.55 18.48 -44.02
CA GLY A 440 21.80 17.08 -44.27
C GLY A 440 22.94 16.54 -43.42
N THR A 441 22.95 15.23 -43.27
CA THR A 441 23.99 14.46 -42.59
C THR A 441 24.01 13.06 -43.20
N ASP A 442 25.20 12.46 -43.25
CA ASP A 442 25.33 11.04 -43.46
C ASP A 442 25.06 10.32 -42.12
N MET A 443 24.19 9.31 -42.15
CA MET A 443 23.81 8.52 -40.97
C MET A 443 24.71 7.31 -40.76
N SER A 444 25.62 7.00 -41.68
CA SER A 444 26.55 5.86 -41.56
C SER A 444 27.30 5.88 -40.21
N ASP A 445 27.80 7.07 -39.82
CA ASP A 445 28.51 7.26 -38.54
C ASP A 445 27.54 7.40 -37.35
N ALA A 446 26.43 8.12 -37.54
CA ALA A 446 25.45 8.38 -36.48
C ALA A 446 24.73 7.09 -36.02
N LEU A 447 24.60 6.10 -36.91
CA LEU A 447 24.04 4.79 -36.60
C LEU A 447 24.89 4.04 -35.57
N GLN A 448 26.21 4.26 -35.56
CA GLN A 448 27.12 3.63 -34.60
C GLN A 448 27.15 4.37 -33.26
N HIS A 449 26.98 5.70 -33.26
CA HIS A 449 27.15 6.55 -32.08
C HIS A 449 25.96 7.51 -31.85
N TRP A 450 24.76 6.96 -31.68
CA TRP A 450 23.53 7.74 -31.43
C TRP A 450 23.59 8.69 -30.22
N GLU A 451 24.49 8.43 -29.26
CA GLU A 451 24.67 9.26 -28.07
C GLU A 451 25.12 10.69 -28.39
N ASN A 452 25.86 10.88 -29.49
CA ASN A 452 26.36 12.18 -29.90
C ASN A 452 25.41 12.92 -30.84
N GLY A 453 24.41 12.22 -31.39
CA GLY A 453 23.54 12.75 -32.43
C GLY A 453 24.25 12.95 -33.77
N PRO A 454 23.49 13.07 -34.88
CA PRO A 454 24.08 13.39 -36.17
C PRO A 454 24.44 14.89 -36.24
N LYS A 455 25.57 15.21 -36.89
CA LYS A 455 25.99 16.59 -37.11
C LYS A 455 25.41 17.12 -38.41
N LEU A 456 24.59 18.16 -38.31
CA LEU A 456 23.88 18.73 -39.45
C LEU A 456 24.75 19.73 -40.22
N SER A 457 24.77 19.59 -41.55
CA SER A 457 25.45 20.48 -42.48
C SER A 457 24.43 21.10 -43.46
N PRO A 458 24.56 22.36 -43.87
CA PRO A 458 23.59 22.97 -44.79
C PRO A 458 23.68 22.33 -46.19
N LEU A 459 22.57 21.79 -46.68
CA LEU A 459 22.40 21.32 -48.06
C LEU A 459 21.84 22.41 -48.97
N LEU A 460 20.84 23.15 -48.49
CA LEU A 460 20.19 24.26 -49.21
C LEU A 460 20.03 25.44 -48.25
N ARG A 461 20.62 26.59 -48.60
CA ARG A 461 20.60 27.80 -47.77
C ARG A 461 19.39 28.67 -48.07
N ALA A 462 19.05 29.56 -47.14
CA ALA A 462 17.85 30.40 -47.24
C ALA A 462 17.76 31.27 -48.51
N HIS A 463 18.89 31.72 -49.04
CA HIS A 463 18.93 32.55 -50.26
C HIS A 463 18.82 31.74 -51.56
N GLU A 464 19.00 30.42 -51.50
CA GLU A 464 18.91 29.50 -52.66
C GLU A 464 17.47 29.00 -52.85
N VAL A 465 16.66 29.06 -51.79
CA VAL A 465 15.23 28.74 -51.80
C VAL A 465 14.49 29.74 -52.68
N LYS A 466 13.94 29.26 -53.80
CA LYS A 466 13.11 30.09 -54.69
C LYS A 466 11.61 30.03 -54.36
N ALA A 467 11.16 29.01 -53.64
CA ALA A 467 9.74 28.80 -53.34
C ALA A 467 9.55 28.12 -51.98
N SER A 468 8.48 28.46 -51.26
CA SER A 468 8.10 27.75 -50.04
C SER A 468 7.62 26.33 -50.35
N TRP A 469 8.03 25.36 -49.54
CA TRP A 469 7.64 23.96 -49.69
C TRP A 469 6.67 23.47 -48.61
N LYS A 470 6.00 22.36 -48.88
CA LYS A 470 5.12 21.64 -47.95
C LYS A 470 5.77 20.35 -47.42
N SER A 471 6.55 19.68 -48.26
CA SER A 471 7.26 18.42 -48.00
C SER A 471 8.47 18.36 -48.92
N PHE A 472 9.45 17.52 -48.64
CA PHE A 472 10.52 17.24 -49.58
C PHE A 472 10.94 15.77 -49.55
N ALA A 473 11.68 15.35 -50.57
CA ALA A 473 12.32 14.05 -50.66
C ALA A 473 13.79 14.25 -51.05
N LEU A 474 14.62 13.23 -50.75
CA LEU A 474 16.01 13.16 -51.19
C LEU A 474 16.13 12.12 -52.29
N LEU A 475 16.90 12.42 -53.33
CA LEU A 475 17.38 11.45 -54.28
C LEU A 475 18.80 11.04 -53.90
N PRO A 476 19.08 9.74 -53.75
CA PRO A 476 20.43 9.28 -53.48
C PRO A 476 21.30 9.57 -54.69
N CYS A 477 22.57 9.88 -54.44
CA CYS A 477 23.56 9.94 -55.50
C CYS A 477 23.69 8.58 -56.19
N ALA A 478 23.74 8.58 -57.52
CA ALA A 478 23.65 7.36 -58.32
C ALA A 478 24.90 6.46 -58.28
N HIS A 479 25.93 6.77 -57.49
CA HIS A 479 27.16 5.99 -57.46
C HIS A 479 27.86 5.98 -56.10
N ASP A 480 28.11 4.77 -55.59
CA ASP A 480 29.09 4.49 -54.53
C ASP A 480 30.53 4.93 -54.91
N GLU A 481 30.77 5.30 -56.18
CA GLU A 481 32.08 5.69 -56.70
C GLU A 481 32.48 7.13 -56.35
N PHE A 482 31.54 8.00 -55.96
CA PHE A 482 31.80 9.40 -55.63
C PHE A 482 31.32 9.73 -54.21
N PRO A 483 32.16 9.54 -53.18
CA PRO A 483 31.78 9.76 -51.78
C PRO A 483 31.40 11.23 -51.49
N ASP A 484 31.81 12.17 -52.34
CA ASP A 484 31.51 13.60 -52.19
C ASP A 484 30.23 14.04 -52.91
N CYS A 485 29.50 13.13 -53.56
CA CYS A 485 28.30 13.49 -54.31
C CYS A 485 27.20 13.98 -53.37
N LYS A 486 26.63 15.16 -53.68
CA LYS A 486 25.52 15.74 -52.92
C LYS A 486 24.17 15.20 -53.40
N PRO A 487 23.26 14.83 -52.49
CA PRO A 487 21.94 14.35 -52.88
C PRO A 487 21.12 15.45 -53.57
N THR A 488 20.35 15.08 -54.60
CA THR A 488 19.41 15.99 -55.25
C THR A 488 18.17 16.18 -54.37
N LEU A 489 17.74 17.43 -54.17
CA LEU A 489 16.57 17.77 -53.37
C LEU A 489 15.32 17.85 -54.24
N LEU A 490 14.25 17.18 -53.83
CA LEU A 490 12.93 17.30 -54.45
C LEU A 490 11.98 18.02 -53.50
N LEU A 491 11.67 19.29 -53.77
CA LEU A 491 10.83 20.14 -52.92
C LEU A 491 9.40 20.20 -53.46
N LEU A 492 8.42 19.69 -52.71
CA LEU A 492 7.00 19.87 -53.06
C LEU A 492 6.58 21.30 -52.71
N GLN A 493 6.20 22.10 -53.71
CA GLN A 493 5.73 23.46 -53.46
C GLN A 493 4.52 23.49 -52.51
N ARG A 494 4.35 24.60 -51.79
CA ARG A 494 3.22 24.77 -50.85
C ARG A 494 1.84 24.59 -51.48
N SER A 495 1.70 24.84 -52.77
CA SER A 495 0.47 24.59 -53.55
C SER A 495 0.15 23.10 -53.71
N GLY A 496 1.15 22.22 -53.57
CA GLY A 496 1.00 20.78 -53.78
C GLY A 496 0.84 20.36 -55.25
N HIS A 497 1.09 21.26 -56.21
CA HIS A 497 0.91 21.02 -57.66
C HIS A 497 2.21 20.86 -58.47
N VAL A 498 3.36 21.18 -57.87
CA VAL A 498 4.65 21.17 -58.55
C VAL A 498 5.71 20.66 -57.59
N VAL A 499 6.57 19.76 -58.06
CA VAL A 499 7.81 19.36 -57.37
C VAL A 499 8.97 20.09 -58.03
N VAL A 500 9.84 20.71 -57.23
CA VAL A 500 11.02 21.42 -57.70
C VAL A 500 12.25 20.57 -57.40
N GLU A 501 12.97 20.19 -58.44
CA GLU A 501 14.23 19.49 -58.35
C GLU A 501 15.38 20.50 -58.28
N HIS A 502 16.13 20.41 -57.18
CA HIS A 502 17.31 21.20 -56.90
C HIS A 502 18.52 20.27 -56.88
N ASP A 503 19.27 20.29 -57.97
CA ASP A 503 20.59 19.70 -58.05
C ASP A 503 21.58 20.65 -57.35
N LEU A 504 22.26 20.15 -56.32
CA LEU A 504 23.16 20.93 -55.48
C LEU A 504 24.55 21.11 -56.09
N GLU A 505 24.88 20.35 -57.14
CA GLU A 505 26.17 20.41 -57.84
C GLU A 505 26.04 21.12 -59.19
N SER A 506 24.89 21.00 -59.83
CA SER A 506 24.68 21.61 -61.13
C SER A 506 24.43 23.11 -61.04
N ALA A 507 25.13 23.86 -61.90
CA ALA A 507 24.84 25.28 -62.14
C ALA A 507 23.52 25.49 -62.91
N THR A 508 22.91 24.42 -63.44
CA THR A 508 21.60 24.52 -64.08
C THR A 508 20.56 24.82 -63.00
N GLY A 509 19.84 25.94 -63.13
CA GLY A 509 18.81 26.32 -62.17
C GLY A 509 17.76 25.22 -61.93
N PRO A 510 16.90 25.39 -60.90
CA PRO A 510 15.98 24.35 -60.48
C PRO A 510 15.04 23.92 -61.61
N ARG A 511 14.79 22.62 -61.69
CA ARG A 511 13.85 22.02 -62.64
C ARG A 511 12.48 21.89 -62.00
N PHE A 512 11.43 22.22 -62.73
CA PHE A 512 10.06 22.16 -62.24
C PHE A 512 9.33 20.98 -62.85
N TRP A 513 8.65 20.22 -61.99
CA TRP A 513 7.89 19.04 -62.33
C TRP A 513 6.42 19.24 -61.93
N PRO A 514 5.60 19.89 -62.76
CA PRO A 514 4.16 19.97 -62.55
C PRO A 514 3.53 18.58 -62.51
N LEU A 515 2.51 18.42 -61.67
CA LEU A 515 1.73 17.18 -61.61
C LEU A 515 0.87 17.02 -62.88
N GLY A 516 0.83 15.79 -63.39
CA GLY A 516 0.05 15.42 -64.56
C GLY A 516 -1.46 15.52 -64.31
N PRO A 517 -2.27 15.71 -65.37
CA PRO A 517 -3.71 15.89 -65.25
C PRO A 517 -4.45 14.66 -64.75
N ALA A 518 -3.81 13.47 -64.76
CA ALA A 518 -4.39 12.24 -64.21
C ALA A 518 -4.56 12.29 -62.68
N LEU A 519 -3.76 13.11 -61.98
CA LEU A 519 -3.88 13.28 -60.55
C LEU A 519 -4.94 14.35 -60.22
N ASN A 520 -6.14 13.91 -59.86
CA ASN A 520 -7.22 14.79 -59.41
C ASN A 520 -6.94 15.31 -57.98
N GLY A 521 -6.10 16.33 -57.84
CA GLY A 521 -5.88 17.04 -56.57
C GLY A 521 -4.47 17.56 -56.37
N THR A 522 -4.15 17.87 -55.11
CA THR A 522 -2.83 18.31 -54.65
C THR A 522 -2.17 17.25 -53.78
N LEU A 523 -0.85 17.22 -53.77
CA LEU A 523 -0.09 16.41 -52.83
C LEU A 523 0.02 17.09 -51.47
N SER A 524 -0.11 16.32 -50.39
CA SER A 524 0.16 16.75 -49.03
C SER A 524 1.60 16.43 -48.60
N ALA A 525 2.15 15.32 -49.06
CA ALA A 525 3.50 14.87 -48.74
C ALA A 525 4.09 14.03 -49.89
N ILE A 526 5.43 13.97 -49.96
CA ILE A 526 6.17 13.14 -50.92
C ILE A 526 7.31 12.40 -50.22
N THR A 527 7.70 11.25 -50.76
CA THR A 527 8.93 10.53 -50.40
C THR A 527 9.45 9.77 -51.62
N LEU A 528 10.70 9.34 -51.59
CA LEU A 528 11.27 8.50 -52.65
C LEU A 528 10.57 7.13 -52.65
N ALA A 529 10.16 6.65 -53.82
CA ALA A 529 9.61 5.31 -53.94
C ALA A 529 10.73 4.26 -53.89
N GLY A 530 10.42 3.05 -53.43
CA GLY A 530 11.39 1.95 -53.42
C GLY A 530 11.74 1.48 -54.84
N ASP A 531 12.75 0.62 -54.96
CA ASP A 531 13.24 0.10 -56.25
C ASP A 531 12.15 -0.56 -57.10
N GLN A 532 11.18 -1.21 -56.44
CA GLN A 532 10.09 -1.87 -57.12
C GLN A 532 9.14 -0.86 -57.77
N GLU A 533 8.73 0.18 -57.04
CA GLU A 533 7.90 1.25 -57.61
C GLU A 533 8.68 2.05 -58.65
N ALA A 534 9.96 2.30 -58.42
CA ALA A 534 10.86 2.94 -59.39
C ALA A 534 10.97 2.14 -60.69
N SER A 535 10.93 0.81 -60.62
CA SER A 535 10.95 -0.05 -61.81
C SER A 535 9.74 0.18 -62.73
N LEU A 536 8.59 0.62 -62.20
CA LEU A 536 7.41 0.96 -63.00
C LEU A 536 7.68 2.15 -63.94
N CYS A 537 8.57 3.07 -63.56
CA CYS A 537 8.92 4.22 -64.39
C CYS A 537 9.89 3.86 -65.53
N ARG A 538 10.73 2.83 -65.37
CA ARG A 538 11.73 2.43 -66.37
C ARG A 538 11.10 1.98 -67.70
N PHE A 539 9.91 1.37 -67.65
CA PHE A 539 9.25 0.82 -68.84
C PHE A 539 8.59 1.87 -69.74
N ARG A 540 8.54 3.16 -69.36
CA ARG A 540 7.68 4.18 -70.02
C ARG A 540 8.38 5.34 -70.75
N ARG A 541 9.53 5.08 -71.40
CA ARG A 541 10.15 5.92 -72.47
C ARG A 541 11.22 6.97 -72.08
N ASN A 542 11.70 7.05 -70.84
CA ASN A 542 12.89 7.87 -70.56
C ASN A 542 13.98 7.06 -69.84
N PRO A 543 14.98 6.52 -70.56
CA PRO A 543 16.05 5.72 -69.95
C PRO A 543 16.89 6.53 -68.96
N ASN A 544 16.82 7.86 -68.99
CA ASN A 544 17.68 8.74 -68.21
C ASN A 544 17.11 9.09 -66.82
N THR A 545 15.83 8.79 -66.54
CA THR A 545 15.22 9.07 -65.23
C THR A 545 14.87 7.76 -64.54
N SER A 546 15.67 7.39 -63.53
CA SER A 546 15.58 6.11 -62.82
C SER A 546 14.76 6.15 -61.54
N TRP A 547 14.25 7.32 -61.14
CA TRP A 547 13.56 7.52 -59.86
C TRP A 547 12.03 7.61 -59.99
N ALA A 548 11.35 7.32 -58.88
CA ALA A 548 9.91 7.50 -58.72
C ALA A 548 9.61 8.12 -57.36
N LEU A 549 8.47 8.80 -57.23
CA LEU A 549 7.99 9.33 -55.96
C LEU A 549 6.75 8.57 -55.51
N LEU A 550 6.64 8.35 -54.21
CA LEU A 550 5.35 8.16 -53.58
C LEU A 550 4.82 9.53 -53.16
N GLY A 551 3.55 9.77 -53.41
CA GLY A 551 2.86 10.99 -53.01
C GLY A 551 1.59 10.67 -52.24
N ALA A 552 1.36 11.35 -51.13
CA ALA A 552 0.06 11.36 -50.47
C ALA A 552 -0.77 12.52 -51.00
N THR A 553 -2.02 12.28 -51.39
CA THR A 553 -2.96 13.32 -51.84
C THR A 553 -3.77 13.87 -50.68
N VAL A 554 -4.35 15.06 -50.86
CA VAL A 554 -5.32 15.64 -49.89
C VAL A 554 -6.60 14.82 -49.74
N SER A 555 -6.90 13.94 -50.70
CA SER A 555 -7.99 12.96 -50.63
C SER A 555 -7.56 11.66 -49.93
N ASN A 556 -6.41 11.68 -49.27
CA ASN A 556 -5.78 10.58 -48.54
C ASN A 556 -5.56 9.30 -49.38
N LEU A 557 -5.19 9.48 -50.64
CA LEU A 557 -4.69 8.42 -51.53
C LEU A 557 -3.16 8.43 -51.53
N VAL A 558 -2.54 7.27 -51.55
CA VAL A 558 -1.10 7.14 -51.79
C VAL A 558 -0.90 6.69 -53.24
N VAL A 559 -0.11 7.47 -53.98
CA VAL A 559 0.09 7.29 -55.43
C VAL A 559 1.56 7.20 -55.78
N VAL A 560 1.88 6.44 -56.83
CA VAL A 560 3.21 6.38 -57.45
C VAL A 560 3.25 7.37 -58.61
N LEU A 561 4.23 8.26 -58.59
CA LEU A 561 4.47 9.32 -59.57
C LEU A 561 5.77 9.05 -60.32
N CYS A 562 5.70 9.05 -61.65
CA CYS A 562 6.86 8.88 -62.53
C CYS A 562 7.16 10.17 -63.29
N PRO A 563 8.44 10.55 -63.45
CA PRO A 563 8.83 11.64 -64.34
C PRO A 563 8.63 11.21 -65.80
N ILE A 564 7.69 11.86 -66.51
CA ILE A 564 7.41 11.62 -67.93
C ILE A 564 7.44 12.96 -68.66
N GLY A 565 8.44 13.13 -69.53
CA GLY A 565 8.68 14.41 -70.21
C GLY A 565 9.10 15.50 -69.22
N ASP A 566 8.26 16.53 -69.08
CA ASP A 566 8.42 17.65 -68.17
C ASP A 566 7.45 17.62 -66.98
N ARG A 567 6.76 16.48 -66.74
CA ARG A 567 5.72 16.35 -65.70
C ARG A 567 5.90 15.12 -64.83
N LEU A 568 5.23 15.11 -63.69
CA LEU A 568 5.06 13.93 -62.84
C LEU A 568 3.69 13.32 -63.06
N GLU A 569 3.64 12.18 -63.75
CA GLU A 569 2.40 11.48 -64.06
C GLU A 569 2.09 10.42 -63.00
N MET A 570 0.82 10.35 -62.59
CA MET A 570 0.31 9.29 -61.71
C MET A 570 0.20 7.98 -62.47
N ILE A 571 0.90 6.95 -61.99
CA ILE A 571 0.90 5.62 -62.63
C ILE A 571 -0.01 4.64 -61.91
N ARG A 572 -0.04 4.68 -60.58
CA ARG A 572 -0.76 3.70 -59.75
C ARG A 572 -1.16 4.30 -58.40
N THR A 573 -2.33 3.92 -57.90
CA THR A 573 -2.71 4.09 -56.48
C THR A 573 -2.26 2.85 -55.72
N THR A 574 -1.45 3.01 -54.67
CA THR A 574 -0.96 1.89 -53.84
C THR A 574 -1.82 1.66 -52.62
N LEU A 575 -2.43 2.72 -52.10
CA LEU A 575 -3.23 2.66 -50.89
C LEU A 575 -4.35 3.71 -50.92
N GLU A 576 -5.54 3.29 -50.51
CA GLU A 576 -6.67 4.17 -50.23
C GLU A 576 -6.93 4.11 -48.73
N THR A 577 -6.67 5.21 -48.02
CA THR A 577 -7.02 5.26 -46.60
C THR A 577 -8.53 5.55 -46.46
N PRO A 578 -9.22 4.96 -45.47
CA PRO A 578 -10.67 5.07 -45.35
C PRO A 578 -11.15 6.52 -45.29
N GLN A 579 -11.98 6.89 -46.27
CA GLN A 579 -12.65 8.19 -46.36
C GLN A 579 -13.61 8.34 -45.17
N GLY A 580 -13.37 9.35 -44.32
CA GLY A 580 -14.21 9.61 -43.14
C GLY A 580 -13.43 10.06 -41.90
N SER A 581 -12.10 9.94 -41.92
CA SER A 581 -11.27 10.51 -40.88
C SER A 581 -10.80 11.91 -41.29
N ASN A 582 -11.10 12.93 -40.47
CA ASN A 582 -10.60 14.31 -40.61
C ASN A 582 -9.09 14.36 -40.32
N VAL A 583 -8.32 13.63 -41.11
CA VAL A 583 -6.92 13.31 -40.88
C VAL A 583 -6.14 13.62 -42.16
N GLU A 584 -5.05 14.38 -42.01
CA GLU A 584 -4.12 14.71 -43.09
C GLU A 584 -2.94 13.73 -43.04
N VAL A 585 -2.59 13.12 -44.17
CA VAL A 585 -1.33 12.37 -44.31
C VAL A 585 -0.20 13.38 -44.51
N VAL A 586 0.70 13.47 -43.53
CA VAL A 586 1.79 14.46 -43.50
C VAL A 586 3.15 13.84 -43.76
N GLY A 587 3.30 12.53 -43.61
CA GLY A 587 4.53 11.82 -43.93
C GLY A 587 4.23 10.43 -44.47
N LEU A 588 5.14 9.96 -45.33
CA LEU A 588 5.07 8.62 -45.90
C LEU A 588 6.48 8.05 -46.06
N HIS A 589 6.58 6.72 -45.94
CA HIS A 589 7.80 5.97 -46.21
C HIS A 589 7.42 4.55 -46.64
N SER A 590 8.14 3.99 -47.61
CA SER A 590 8.00 2.57 -47.97
C SER A 590 9.22 1.83 -47.44
N ASP A 591 9.00 0.79 -46.63
CA ASP A 591 10.10 -0.02 -46.11
C ASP A 591 10.50 -1.15 -47.08
N ALA A 592 11.63 -1.80 -46.78
CA ALA A 592 12.12 -2.93 -47.58
C ALA A 592 11.16 -4.14 -47.61
N SER A 593 10.23 -4.22 -46.64
CA SER A 593 9.19 -5.25 -46.56
C SER A 593 7.91 -4.88 -47.31
N ARG A 594 7.93 -3.81 -48.13
CA ARG A 594 6.79 -3.28 -48.89
C ARG A 594 5.63 -2.81 -48.01
N ARG A 595 5.92 -2.43 -46.77
CA ARG A 595 4.92 -1.78 -45.92
C ARG A 595 4.99 -0.28 -46.17
N THR A 596 3.83 0.30 -46.39
CA THR A 596 3.68 1.75 -46.47
C THR A 596 3.42 2.27 -45.07
N TRP A 597 4.33 3.09 -44.57
CA TRP A 597 4.20 3.78 -43.30
C TRP A 597 3.61 5.16 -43.54
N LEU A 598 2.57 5.51 -42.79
CA LEU A 598 1.91 6.79 -42.85
C LEU A 598 2.04 7.52 -41.52
N LEU A 599 2.52 8.74 -41.57
CA LEU A 599 2.40 9.71 -40.49
C LEU A 599 1.15 10.55 -40.77
N THR A 600 0.18 10.44 -39.88
CA THR A 600 -1.13 11.07 -40.02
C THR A 600 -1.37 12.05 -38.89
N ARG A 601 -2.04 13.17 -39.19
CA ARG A 601 -2.31 14.25 -38.23
C ARG A 601 -3.80 14.59 -38.24
N GLY A 602 -4.43 14.51 -37.07
CA GLY A 602 -5.80 14.92 -36.84
C GLY A 602 -5.93 16.45 -36.68
N GLN A 603 -7.14 16.97 -36.87
CA GLN A 603 -7.46 18.39 -36.65
C GLN A 603 -7.28 18.83 -35.19
N ASP A 604 -7.37 17.88 -34.24
CA ASP A 604 -7.13 18.07 -32.82
C ASP A 604 -5.63 18.18 -32.45
N GLY A 605 -4.75 18.10 -33.45
CA GLY A 605 -3.30 18.06 -33.24
C GLY A 605 -2.78 16.70 -32.78
N SER A 606 -3.64 15.69 -32.68
CA SER A 606 -3.20 14.31 -32.47
C SER A 606 -2.45 13.82 -33.70
N ALA A 607 -1.42 12.99 -33.50
CA ALA A 607 -0.71 12.36 -34.60
C ALA A 607 -0.64 10.85 -34.37
N LYS A 608 -0.72 10.10 -35.47
CA LYS A 608 -0.63 8.64 -35.46
C LYS A 608 0.34 8.19 -36.53
N LEU A 609 1.19 7.24 -36.16
CA LEU A 609 1.97 6.45 -37.10
C LEU A 609 1.17 5.18 -37.45
N GLN A 610 1.07 4.84 -38.72
CA GLN A 610 0.34 3.66 -39.18
C GLN A 610 1.20 2.86 -40.14
N ALA A 611 1.19 1.54 -40.02
CA ALA A 611 1.80 0.64 -40.97
C ALA A 611 0.72 -0.03 -41.81
N TRP A 612 0.90 -0.06 -43.13
CA TRP A 612 -0.04 -0.63 -44.08
C TRP A 612 0.65 -1.64 -44.98
N THR A 613 -0.05 -2.72 -45.30
CA THR A 613 0.33 -3.63 -46.37
C THR A 613 -0.20 -3.10 -47.71
N GLU A 614 0.50 -3.39 -48.80
CA GLU A 614 0.03 -3.05 -50.15
C GLU A 614 -1.40 -3.58 -50.37
N GLY A 615 -2.34 -2.71 -50.79
CA GLY A 615 -3.74 -3.06 -51.02
C GLY A 615 -4.58 -3.36 -49.76
N GLY A 616 -4.04 -3.15 -48.55
CA GLY A 616 -4.78 -3.34 -47.31
C GLY A 616 -5.89 -2.30 -47.13
N VAL A 617 -7.09 -2.75 -46.71
CA VAL A 617 -8.24 -1.87 -46.40
C VAL A 617 -8.12 -1.24 -45.01
N SER A 618 -7.35 -1.86 -44.11
CA SER A 618 -7.10 -1.39 -42.74
C SER A 618 -5.60 -1.38 -42.42
N PRO A 619 -5.15 -0.52 -41.49
CA PRO A 619 -3.76 -0.51 -41.07
C PRO A 619 -3.43 -1.83 -40.36
N LEU A 620 -2.25 -2.38 -40.65
CA LEU A 620 -1.69 -3.53 -39.94
C LEU A 620 -1.49 -3.21 -38.46
N ALA A 621 -1.03 -1.98 -38.18
CA ALA A 621 -0.84 -1.47 -36.84
C ALA A 621 -0.93 0.05 -36.83
N THR A 622 -1.37 0.60 -35.69
CA THR A 622 -1.51 2.04 -35.46
C THR A 622 -0.94 2.40 -34.10
N TRP A 623 -0.05 3.37 -34.07
CA TRP A 623 0.56 3.89 -32.86
C TRP A 623 0.23 5.37 -32.71
N ARG A 624 -0.18 5.76 -31.50
CA ARG A 624 -0.42 7.17 -31.16
C ARG A 624 0.91 7.83 -30.79
N LEU A 625 1.18 8.99 -31.37
CA LEU A 625 2.35 9.78 -31.02
C LEU A 625 2.03 10.72 -29.84
N PRO A 626 3.05 11.14 -29.07
CA PRO A 626 2.88 12.10 -28.00
C PRO A 626 2.12 13.37 -28.45
N VAL A 627 1.08 13.73 -27.69
CA VAL A 627 0.29 14.93 -27.89
C VAL A 627 1.08 16.19 -27.52
N GLY A 628 0.60 17.37 -27.94
CA GLY A 628 1.24 18.65 -27.66
C GLY A 628 2.47 18.95 -28.51
N ARG A 629 2.69 18.18 -29.59
CA ARG A 629 3.80 18.34 -30.54
C ARG A 629 3.27 18.59 -31.93
N TYR A 630 3.95 19.46 -32.67
CA TYR A 630 3.77 19.61 -34.10
C TYR A 630 4.75 18.68 -34.82
N TRP A 631 4.25 17.57 -35.34
CA TRP A 631 5.06 16.62 -36.12
C TRP A 631 5.31 17.19 -37.52
N ALA A 632 6.59 17.26 -37.90
CA ALA A 632 7.00 17.76 -39.20
C ALA A 632 6.60 16.76 -40.31
N PRO A 633 6.24 17.24 -41.50
CA PRO A 633 6.02 16.39 -42.67
C PRO A 633 7.20 15.46 -42.96
N GLY A 634 6.89 14.25 -43.42
CA GLY A 634 7.88 13.24 -43.77
C GLY A 634 8.17 12.21 -42.68
N LEU A 635 8.74 11.11 -43.12
CA LEU A 635 9.09 9.95 -42.32
C LEU A 635 10.32 9.32 -42.95
N CYS A 636 11.31 8.99 -42.14
CA CYS A 636 12.51 8.33 -42.62
C CYS A 636 12.61 6.93 -42.03
N GLY A 637 12.78 5.91 -42.87
CA GLY A 637 13.23 4.59 -42.44
C GLY A 637 14.68 4.37 -42.87
N LEU A 638 15.50 3.96 -41.91
CA LEU A 638 16.91 3.64 -42.11
C LEU A 638 17.08 2.15 -42.43
N PRO A 639 18.18 1.75 -43.10
CA PRO A 639 18.42 0.37 -43.53
C PRO A 639 18.34 -0.68 -42.41
N MET A 640 18.57 -0.29 -41.15
CA MET A 640 18.51 -1.18 -39.97
C MET A 640 17.13 -1.22 -39.29
N GLY A 641 16.06 -0.85 -40.00
CA GLY A 641 14.69 -0.87 -39.48
C GLY A 641 14.38 0.24 -38.46
N HIS A 642 15.29 1.19 -38.26
CA HIS A 642 15.04 2.36 -37.42
C HIS A 642 14.22 3.39 -38.18
N GLY A 643 13.10 3.82 -37.60
CA GLY A 643 12.36 4.97 -38.11
C GLY A 643 12.86 6.26 -37.43
N LEU A 644 12.81 7.38 -38.14
CA LEU A 644 13.01 8.71 -37.58
C LEU A 644 11.76 9.56 -37.85
N LEU A 645 11.39 10.33 -36.83
CA LEU A 645 10.36 11.35 -36.86
C LEU A 645 10.92 12.62 -36.26
N VAL A 646 10.41 13.77 -36.69
CA VAL A 646 10.83 15.07 -36.14
C VAL A 646 9.60 15.83 -35.70
N ALA A 647 9.72 16.49 -34.55
CA ALA A 647 8.65 17.26 -33.96
C ALA A 647 9.16 18.61 -33.46
N THR A 648 8.23 19.54 -33.30
CA THR A 648 8.44 20.81 -32.59
C THR A 648 7.49 20.85 -31.41
N MET A 649 8.00 21.13 -30.21
CA MET A 649 7.15 21.54 -29.09
C MET A 649 6.86 23.04 -29.21
N PRO A 650 5.57 23.45 -29.30
CA PRO A 650 5.22 24.86 -29.30
C PRO A 650 5.60 25.47 -27.96
N ALA A 651 6.22 26.65 -27.98
CA ALA A 651 6.50 27.39 -26.77
C ALA A 651 5.18 27.73 -26.04
N PRO A 652 5.12 27.59 -24.70
CA PRO A 652 3.94 28.02 -23.95
C PRO A 652 3.64 29.49 -24.25
N LEU A 653 2.35 29.81 -24.47
CA LEU A 653 1.92 31.19 -24.74
C LEU A 653 2.47 32.13 -23.66
N GLY A 654 3.14 33.20 -24.08
CA GLY A 654 3.72 34.21 -23.18
C GLY A 654 5.11 33.86 -22.62
N SER A 655 5.65 32.67 -22.90
CA SER A 655 7.03 32.35 -22.53
C SER A 655 8.04 33.00 -23.49
N ARG A 656 9.21 33.39 -22.96
CA ARG A 656 10.36 33.82 -23.78
C ARG A 656 11.12 32.63 -24.40
N HIS A 657 10.72 31.39 -24.08
CA HIS A 657 11.36 30.21 -24.60
C HIS A 657 11.04 30.05 -26.09
N THR A 658 12.06 29.73 -26.88
CA THR A 658 11.86 29.36 -28.28
C THR A 658 11.22 27.98 -28.35
N SER A 659 10.53 27.70 -29.45
CA SER A 659 10.02 26.35 -29.72
C SER A 659 11.18 25.35 -29.74
N GLU A 660 11.05 24.23 -29.06
CA GLU A 660 12.08 23.20 -29.01
C GLU A 660 11.87 22.18 -30.11
N ALA A 661 12.88 22.01 -30.97
CA ALA A 661 12.91 20.96 -31.96
C ALA A 661 13.39 19.64 -31.32
N GLU A 662 12.76 18.53 -31.71
CA GLU A 662 13.07 17.19 -31.22
C GLU A 662 13.11 16.21 -32.39
N ILE A 663 14.10 15.32 -32.39
CA ILE A 663 14.11 14.15 -33.29
C ILE A 663 13.85 12.89 -32.45
N TRP A 664 13.03 12.00 -33.00
CA TRP A 664 12.51 10.81 -32.35
C TRP A 664 12.88 9.59 -33.17
N ARG A 665 13.56 8.62 -32.56
CA ARG A 665 13.95 7.35 -33.15
C ARG A 665 12.94 6.28 -32.78
N ILE A 666 12.25 5.73 -33.77
CA ILE A 666 11.34 4.60 -33.64
C ILE A 666 12.15 3.31 -33.46
N LEU A 667 11.87 2.57 -32.39
CA LEU A 667 12.54 1.32 -32.06
C LEU A 667 11.88 0.13 -32.78
N PRO A 668 12.62 -0.71 -33.51
CA PRO A 668 12.08 -1.88 -34.23
C PRO A 668 11.33 -2.85 -33.29
N GLU A 669 11.85 -3.03 -32.08
CA GLU A 669 11.28 -3.88 -31.03
C GLU A 669 9.85 -3.46 -30.66
N ALA A 670 9.60 -2.15 -30.59
CA ALA A 670 8.28 -1.61 -30.28
C ALA A 670 7.27 -1.79 -31.43
N LEU A 671 7.76 -2.11 -32.63
CA LEU A 671 6.95 -2.39 -33.82
C LEU A 671 6.63 -3.90 -33.96
N GLY A 672 7.06 -4.74 -33.01
CA GLY A 672 6.92 -6.19 -33.11
C GLY A 672 7.77 -6.81 -34.24
N LEU A 673 8.75 -6.06 -34.76
CA LEU A 673 9.75 -6.55 -35.69
C LEU A 673 10.85 -7.26 -34.89
N PRO A 674 11.37 -8.41 -35.36
CA PRO A 674 12.46 -9.09 -34.68
C PRO A 674 13.67 -8.14 -34.55
N SER A 675 14.15 -7.97 -33.32
CA SER A 675 15.38 -7.24 -33.04
C SER A 675 16.55 -8.07 -33.57
N HIS A 676 17.11 -7.69 -34.73
CA HIS A 676 18.30 -8.34 -35.32
C HIS A 676 19.59 -8.04 -34.53
N ARG A 677 19.51 -7.88 -33.19
CA ARG A 677 20.66 -7.50 -32.36
C ARG A 677 21.74 -8.59 -32.27
N ASN A 678 21.51 -9.79 -32.81
CA ASN A 678 22.43 -10.93 -32.72
C ASN A 678 22.89 -11.53 -34.06
N GLU A 679 22.51 -10.97 -35.21
CA GLU A 679 23.08 -11.44 -36.50
C GLU A 679 24.17 -10.46 -36.95
N GLY A 680 25.42 -10.92 -36.90
CA GLY A 680 26.62 -10.10 -37.09
C GLY A 680 26.61 -9.27 -38.38
N ALA A 681 27.12 -8.05 -38.28
CA ALA A 681 27.22 -7.02 -39.30
C ALA A 681 28.14 -7.33 -40.50
N HIS A 682 28.26 -8.60 -40.93
CA HIS A 682 29.18 -9.03 -42.00
C HIS A 682 28.54 -9.75 -43.20
N GLN A 683 27.21 -9.80 -43.34
CA GLN A 683 26.58 -10.39 -44.53
C GLN A 683 25.61 -9.44 -45.23
N TRP A 684 26.14 -8.33 -45.74
CA TRP A 684 25.50 -7.56 -46.83
C TRP A 684 26.55 -7.21 -47.88
N ALA A 685 27.21 -8.24 -48.39
CA ALA A 685 27.90 -8.18 -49.67
C ALA A 685 27.39 -9.36 -50.51
N SER A 686 26.73 -9.07 -51.62
CA SER A 686 26.44 -10.04 -52.68
C SER A 686 25.64 -11.29 -52.27
N LEU A 687 24.32 -11.24 -52.45
CA LEU A 687 23.58 -12.45 -52.86
C LEU A 687 22.67 -12.10 -54.04
N ARG A 688 23.32 -12.05 -55.20
CA ARG A 688 22.70 -12.17 -56.52
C ARG A 688 22.92 -13.62 -56.97
N LEU A 689 21.82 -14.31 -57.31
CA LEU A 689 21.71 -15.56 -58.10
C LEU A 689 22.25 -16.85 -57.45
N ASP A 690 21.34 -17.75 -57.05
CA ASP A 690 20.96 -18.95 -57.84
C ASP A 690 20.07 -19.90 -56.99
N LEU A 691 18.77 -19.93 -57.33
CA LEU A 691 17.89 -21.10 -57.52
C LEU A 691 16.41 -20.66 -57.62
#